data_AF-A0A835Y5U1-F1
#
_entry.id   AF-A0A835Y5U1-F1
#
_cell.length_a   1.000
_cell.length_b   1.000
_cell.length_c   1.000
_cell.angle_alpha   90.00
_cell.angle_beta   90.00
_cell.angle_gamma   90.00
#
_symmetry.space_group_name_H-M   'P 1'
#
loop_
_entity.id
_entity.type
_entity.pdbx_description
1 polymer ?
#
loop_
_entity_poly.entity_id
_entity_poly.type
_entity_poly.pdbx_seq_one_letter_code
_entity_poly.pdbx_strand_id
1 'polypeptide(L)'
;MDDDEAIARALQAQEMQAAQALQSQLTVSDQSAAFDERLKSCIQTALRCEDRTLQERALAVMPLAQLRAEARDNATLAVRLGGDAAEQAPAEEDLLAKGLLVWFKRDFFTWVDTLPCGLCGAASTSNAGMGQPTSDDLAGGAARVELHQCRQPGCRGAVTRFPRYNDPGRLLQQGCRRGRCGEWANAFLLCCRAAGLTARYVTDWSDHVWTEYYSHRHRRWIHLDSCEASYDQPLLYEQGWAKAQSYVVAVGAWGAVDVTARYTANWRETKQRRRLVDERWLGRRLDALTTGVRAAWPPLKRLVWLGRDAEERVELLRKQGREPPSPAELAALPGRQTGSLEWRQQRGETGAAAAPPASTSAPAAAGRATSYRLAGDARGQLPDVFAAAGRIAGGACRAAGHNETQEVVERLFDGRTATKWLDFDGGGRGGSTWLEYRLTTDLPAAVVGAYELVSANDSPERDPAAWRLEGVTQADFEQGRVDQWTLLDQRSGVCFPGRHIPLAFSLPAPSPPCRRLRLAISATSDPAAANSCQLACWNLYGADGATSTPGQALQRLREALAGPGCDPAAVGLLGRLLANVQRAPQEAKFRKVRSVKVQALLASAPLAEALLRHVGFRPLIVPAHEPGAGLGPGVPAGEDVCLALAPEASGAELKRVAEVLALLPP
;
A
#
# COMPACT_ATOMS: atom_id res chain seq x y z
N MET A 1 -47.42 -24.98 67.09
CA MET A 1 -47.74 -24.05 65.98
C MET A 1 -46.51 -23.58 65.22
N ASP A 2 -45.28 -23.91 65.63
CA ASP A 2 -44.05 -23.45 64.95
C ASP A 2 -43.52 -24.41 63.86
N ASP A 3 -43.73 -25.73 64.01
CA ASP A 3 -43.15 -26.72 63.08
C ASP A 3 -43.85 -26.75 61.71
N ASP A 4 -45.17 -26.60 61.67
CA ASP A 4 -45.94 -26.59 60.41
C ASP A 4 -45.63 -25.35 59.57
N GLU A 5 -45.35 -24.20 60.20
CA GLU A 5 -44.98 -22.97 59.51
C GLU A 5 -43.54 -23.03 58.97
N ALA A 6 -42.63 -23.69 59.70
CA ALA A 6 -41.27 -23.95 59.25
C ALA A 6 -41.22 -24.90 58.05
N ILE A 7 -42.04 -25.96 58.06
CA ILE A 7 -42.17 -26.90 56.92
C ILE A 7 -42.77 -26.20 55.71
N ALA A 8 -43.81 -25.36 55.90
CA ALA A 8 -44.41 -24.60 54.81
C ALA A 8 -43.42 -23.62 54.15
N ARG A 9 -42.60 -22.91 54.95
CA ARG A 9 -41.54 -22.02 54.41
C ARG A 9 -40.44 -22.79 53.68
N ALA A 10 -40.05 -23.97 54.17
CA ALA A 10 -39.05 -24.82 53.52
C ALA A 10 -39.55 -25.34 52.16
N LEU A 11 -40.81 -25.80 52.09
CA LEU A 11 -41.45 -26.22 50.84
C LEU A 11 -41.57 -25.06 49.85
N GLN A 12 -41.98 -23.87 50.31
CA GLN A 12 -42.09 -22.69 49.45
C GLN A 12 -40.73 -22.21 48.93
N ALA A 13 -39.67 -22.31 49.74
CA ALA A 13 -38.30 -22.02 49.30
C ALA A 13 -37.80 -23.04 48.24
N GLN A 14 -38.14 -24.33 48.42
CA GLN A 14 -37.80 -25.38 47.46
C GLN A 14 -38.56 -25.22 46.13
N GLU A 15 -39.84 -24.87 46.17
CA GLU A 15 -40.65 -24.55 44.99
C GLU A 15 -40.12 -23.32 44.25
N MET A 16 -39.73 -22.27 44.99
CA MET A 16 -39.14 -21.07 44.39
C MET A 16 -37.78 -21.37 43.74
N GLN A 17 -36.95 -22.21 44.36
CA GLN A 17 -35.69 -22.68 43.76
C GLN A 17 -35.94 -23.54 42.51
N ALA A 18 -36.93 -24.43 42.53
CA ALA A 18 -37.30 -25.24 41.38
C ALA A 18 -37.84 -24.39 40.22
N ALA A 19 -38.67 -23.38 40.53
CA ALA A 19 -39.19 -22.44 39.53
C ALA A 19 -38.08 -21.56 38.94
N GLN A 20 -37.14 -21.08 39.76
CA GLN A 20 -35.97 -20.33 39.30
C GLN A 20 -35.04 -21.21 38.44
N ALA A 21 -34.86 -22.48 38.81
CA ALA A 21 -34.08 -23.44 38.03
C ALA A 21 -34.76 -23.73 36.67
N LEU A 22 -36.07 -23.92 36.64
CA LEU A 22 -36.83 -24.13 35.40
C LEU A 22 -36.81 -22.89 34.50
N GLN A 23 -37.02 -21.69 35.07
CA GLN A 23 -36.93 -20.43 34.33
C GLN A 23 -35.52 -20.22 33.75
N SER A 24 -34.49 -20.57 34.50
CA SER A 24 -33.09 -20.52 34.03
C SER A 24 -32.84 -21.52 32.90
N GLN A 25 -33.37 -22.74 33.00
CA GLN A 25 -33.28 -23.75 31.94
C GLN A 25 -34.00 -23.33 30.66
N LEU A 26 -35.21 -22.76 30.77
CA LEU A 26 -35.97 -22.20 29.64
C LEU A 26 -35.21 -21.05 28.99
N THR A 27 -34.66 -20.13 29.79
CA THR A 27 -33.86 -18.99 29.28
C THR A 27 -32.61 -19.46 28.53
N VAL A 28 -31.90 -20.47 29.03
CA VAL A 28 -30.72 -21.06 28.35
C VAL A 28 -31.12 -21.76 27.05
N SER A 29 -32.27 -22.45 27.03
CA SER A 29 -32.82 -23.06 25.82
C SER A 29 -33.14 -22.01 24.74
N ASP A 30 -33.79 -20.91 25.13
CA ASP A 30 -34.14 -19.80 24.23
C ASP A 30 -32.90 -19.08 23.69
N GLN A 31 -31.89 -18.84 24.55
CA GLN A 31 -30.62 -18.24 24.12
C GLN A 31 -29.85 -19.14 23.16
N SER A 32 -29.84 -20.46 23.40
CA SER A 32 -29.22 -21.44 22.51
C SER A 32 -29.92 -21.51 21.15
N ALA A 33 -31.25 -21.44 21.13
CA ALA A 33 -32.04 -21.38 19.91
C ALA A 33 -31.75 -20.09 19.11
N ALA A 34 -31.75 -18.92 19.76
CA ALA A 34 -31.43 -17.65 19.11
C ALA A 34 -29.98 -17.61 18.57
N PHE A 35 -29.03 -18.20 19.31
CA PHE A 35 -27.65 -18.36 18.86
C PHE A 35 -27.59 -19.23 17.60
N ASP A 36 -28.29 -20.36 17.60
CA ASP A 36 -28.32 -21.29 16.47
C ASP A 36 -28.98 -20.68 15.22
N GLU A 37 -30.05 -19.89 15.38
CA GLU A 37 -30.69 -19.18 14.27
C GLU A 37 -29.76 -18.13 13.64
N ARG A 38 -29.05 -17.34 14.46
CA ARG A 38 -28.03 -16.43 13.94
C ARG A 38 -26.91 -17.18 13.23
N LEU A 39 -26.46 -18.31 13.78
CA LEU A 39 -25.42 -19.14 13.17
C LEU A 39 -25.87 -19.71 11.81
N LYS A 40 -27.09 -20.23 11.71
CA LYS A 40 -27.68 -20.69 10.44
C LYS A 40 -27.76 -19.58 9.40
N SER A 41 -28.18 -18.38 9.80
CA SER A 41 -28.23 -17.21 8.92
C SER A 41 -26.84 -16.86 8.36
N CYS A 42 -25.81 -16.85 9.21
CA CYS A 42 -24.42 -16.61 8.77
C CYS A 42 -23.92 -17.70 7.80
N ILE A 43 -24.27 -18.97 8.04
CA ILE A 43 -23.94 -20.07 7.13
C ILE A 43 -24.63 -19.88 5.78
N GLN A 44 -25.91 -19.50 5.76
CA GLN A 44 -26.65 -19.24 4.52
C GLN A 44 -26.00 -18.11 3.71
N THR A 45 -25.60 -17.01 4.36
CA THR A 45 -24.83 -15.94 3.72
C THR A 45 -23.55 -16.46 3.09
N ALA A 46 -22.75 -17.23 3.84
CA ALA A 46 -21.49 -17.77 3.32
C ALA A 46 -21.70 -18.76 2.16
N LEU A 47 -22.71 -19.63 2.24
CA LEU A 47 -23.02 -20.60 1.19
C LEU A 47 -23.60 -19.95 -0.07
N ARG A 48 -24.29 -18.81 0.04
CA ARG A 48 -24.73 -18.06 -1.14
C ARG A 48 -23.55 -17.59 -1.99
N CYS A 49 -22.40 -17.30 -1.40
CA CYS A 49 -21.18 -16.93 -2.13
C CYS A 49 -20.55 -18.10 -2.90
N GLU A 50 -21.03 -19.33 -2.73
CA GLU A 50 -20.60 -20.51 -3.51
C GLU A 50 -21.38 -20.70 -4.82
N ASP A 51 -22.46 -19.94 -5.04
CA ASP A 51 -23.24 -19.99 -6.27
C ASP A 51 -22.41 -19.52 -7.48
N ARG A 52 -22.34 -20.36 -8.51
CA ARG A 52 -21.53 -20.10 -9.71
C ARG A 52 -22.02 -18.90 -10.52
N THR A 53 -23.34 -18.72 -10.63
CA THR A 53 -23.93 -17.59 -11.34
C THR A 53 -23.60 -16.27 -10.63
N LEU A 54 -23.62 -16.27 -9.29
CA LEU A 54 -23.22 -15.10 -8.51
C LEU A 54 -21.72 -14.83 -8.63
N GLN A 55 -20.88 -15.88 -8.63
CA GLN A 55 -19.44 -15.72 -8.84
C GLN A 55 -19.14 -15.16 -10.24
N GLU A 56 -19.82 -15.61 -11.29
CA GLU A 56 -19.69 -15.07 -12.65
C GLU A 56 -20.06 -13.58 -12.71
N ARG A 57 -21.13 -13.18 -12.02
CA ARG A 57 -21.51 -11.75 -11.90
C ARG A 57 -20.44 -10.93 -11.17
N ALA A 58 -19.79 -11.50 -10.16
CA ALA A 58 -18.67 -10.85 -9.48
C ALA A 58 -17.47 -10.70 -10.42
N LEU A 59 -17.10 -11.77 -11.13
CA LEU A 59 -16.02 -11.74 -12.12
C LEU A 59 -16.23 -10.65 -13.18
N ALA A 60 -17.47 -10.44 -13.63
CA ALA A 60 -17.81 -9.44 -14.63
C ALA A 60 -17.57 -7.98 -14.19
N VAL A 61 -17.52 -7.71 -12.88
CA VAL A 61 -17.35 -6.35 -12.33
C VAL A 61 -15.98 -6.12 -11.68
N MET A 62 -15.19 -7.18 -11.51
CA MET A 62 -13.88 -7.13 -10.88
C MET A 62 -12.77 -6.90 -11.92
N PRO A 63 -11.77 -6.05 -11.66
CA PRO A 63 -10.54 -5.96 -12.47
C PRO A 63 -9.59 -7.14 -12.18
N LEU A 64 -10.12 -8.37 -12.14
CA LEU A 64 -9.39 -9.53 -11.62
C LEU A 64 -8.15 -9.88 -12.46
N ALA A 65 -8.20 -9.69 -13.77
CA ALA A 65 -7.06 -9.92 -14.65
C ALA A 65 -5.88 -8.98 -14.31
N GLN A 66 -6.18 -7.70 -14.09
CA GLN A 66 -5.18 -6.71 -13.66
C GLN A 66 -4.63 -7.06 -12.27
N LEU A 67 -5.50 -7.31 -11.29
CA LEU A 67 -5.08 -7.64 -9.93
C LEU A 67 -4.21 -8.90 -9.86
N ARG A 68 -4.50 -9.91 -10.69
CA ARG A 68 -3.67 -11.13 -10.80
C ARG A 68 -2.33 -10.85 -11.45
N ALA A 69 -2.29 -10.04 -12.52
CA ALA A 69 -1.04 -9.64 -13.15
C ALA A 69 -0.15 -8.89 -12.15
N GLU A 70 -0.69 -7.90 -11.45
CA GLU A 70 0.03 -7.16 -10.40
C GLU A 70 0.51 -8.08 -9.27
N ALA A 71 -0.33 -9.01 -8.80
CA ALA A 71 0.06 -9.96 -7.76
C ALA A 71 1.23 -10.86 -8.22
N ARG A 72 1.19 -11.36 -9.46
CA ARG A 72 2.23 -12.19 -10.05
C ARG A 72 3.54 -11.42 -10.24
N ASP A 73 3.46 -10.20 -10.76
CA ASP A 73 4.63 -9.36 -11.02
C ASP A 73 5.32 -9.01 -9.70
N ASN A 74 4.55 -8.66 -8.67
CA ASN A 74 5.08 -8.38 -7.34
C ASN A 74 5.67 -9.62 -6.65
N ALA A 75 5.06 -10.81 -6.81
CA ALA A 75 5.62 -12.06 -6.31
C ALA A 75 6.96 -12.39 -7.01
N THR A 76 6.99 -12.24 -8.33
CA THR A 76 8.20 -12.45 -9.15
C THR A 76 9.29 -11.46 -8.77
N LEU A 77 8.94 -10.20 -8.55
CA LEU A 77 9.86 -9.18 -8.10
C LEU A 77 10.46 -9.52 -6.74
N ALA A 78 9.65 -9.93 -5.77
CA ALA A 78 10.14 -10.29 -4.43
C ALA A 78 11.21 -11.38 -4.49
N VAL A 79 11.03 -12.39 -5.35
CA VAL A 79 12.04 -13.43 -5.61
C VAL A 79 13.30 -12.84 -6.24
N ARG A 80 13.15 -12.00 -7.28
CA ARG A 80 14.28 -11.34 -7.95
C ARG A 80 15.08 -10.44 -7.02
N LEU A 81 14.49 -9.91 -5.96
CA LEU A 81 15.22 -9.08 -4.99
C LEU A 81 16.15 -9.89 -4.08
N GLY A 82 15.89 -11.18 -3.83
CA GLY A 82 16.78 -12.08 -3.06
C GLY A 82 16.88 -11.78 -1.55
N GLY A 83 17.77 -12.49 -0.85
CA GLY A 83 17.98 -12.36 0.61
C GLY A 83 16.72 -12.71 1.42
N ASP A 84 16.49 -12.03 2.55
CA ASP A 84 15.28 -12.19 3.37
C ASP A 84 13.97 -12.07 2.57
N ALA A 85 13.99 -11.27 1.50
CA ALA A 85 12.82 -11.08 0.64
C ALA A 85 12.43 -12.32 -0.17
N ALA A 86 13.34 -13.29 -0.38
CA ALA A 86 13.05 -14.52 -1.12
C ALA A 86 12.36 -15.57 -0.24
N GLU A 87 12.85 -15.81 0.98
CA GLU A 87 12.18 -16.70 1.94
C GLU A 87 10.84 -16.11 2.40
N GLN A 88 10.78 -14.77 2.51
CA GLN A 88 9.59 -14.02 2.90
C GLN A 88 8.73 -13.58 1.70
N ALA A 89 9.11 -13.96 0.47
CA ALA A 89 8.40 -13.58 -0.77
C ALA A 89 6.92 -13.97 -0.68
N PRO A 90 5.99 -13.00 -0.69
CA PRO A 90 4.57 -13.30 -0.56
C PRO A 90 4.09 -14.15 -1.74
N ALA A 91 3.16 -15.08 -1.48
CA ALA A 91 2.56 -15.83 -2.57
C ALA A 91 1.67 -14.93 -3.44
N GLU A 92 1.50 -15.29 -4.72
CA GLU A 92 0.55 -14.60 -5.62
C GLU A 92 -0.86 -14.55 -5.00
N GLU A 93 -1.29 -15.63 -4.33
CA GLU A 93 -2.55 -15.70 -3.59
C GLU A 93 -2.66 -14.63 -2.48
N ASP A 94 -1.59 -14.42 -1.71
CA ASP A 94 -1.57 -13.46 -0.60
C ASP A 94 -1.60 -12.02 -1.11
N LEU A 95 -0.89 -11.76 -2.21
CA LEU A 95 -0.89 -10.46 -2.87
C LEU A 95 -2.23 -10.17 -3.55
N LEU A 96 -2.88 -11.17 -4.14
CA LEU A 96 -4.22 -11.04 -4.70
C LEU A 96 -5.24 -10.70 -3.61
N ALA A 97 -5.19 -11.35 -2.45
CA ALA A 97 -6.07 -11.04 -1.32
C ALA A 97 -5.92 -9.59 -0.85
N LYS A 98 -4.67 -9.08 -0.77
CA LYS A 98 -4.38 -7.67 -0.44
C LYS A 98 -4.88 -6.72 -1.54
N GLY A 99 -4.64 -7.04 -2.80
CA GLY A 99 -5.09 -6.23 -3.94
C GLY A 99 -6.62 -6.10 -3.97
N LEU A 100 -7.34 -7.20 -3.69
CA LEU A 100 -8.79 -7.20 -3.58
C LEU A 100 -9.30 -6.31 -2.45
N LEU A 101 -8.67 -6.33 -1.26
CA LEU A 101 -9.05 -5.44 -0.15
C LEU A 101 -8.95 -3.97 -0.54
N VAL A 102 -7.83 -3.58 -1.16
CA VAL A 102 -7.56 -2.20 -1.56
C VAL A 102 -8.56 -1.75 -2.63
N TRP A 103 -8.72 -2.53 -3.70
CA TRP A 103 -9.69 -2.26 -4.76
C TRP A 103 -11.12 -2.15 -4.22
N PHE A 104 -11.52 -3.10 -3.35
CA PHE A 104 -12.88 -3.13 -2.85
C PHE A 104 -13.23 -1.88 -2.05
N LYS A 105 -12.32 -1.44 -1.17
CA LYS A 105 -12.52 -0.26 -0.32
C LYS A 105 -12.39 1.06 -1.09
N ARG A 106 -11.42 1.17 -2.01
CA ARG A 106 -11.11 2.44 -2.67
C ARG A 106 -11.94 2.70 -3.91
N ASP A 107 -12.21 1.66 -4.69
CA ASP A 107 -12.74 1.83 -6.05
C ASP A 107 -14.15 1.25 -6.23
N PHE A 108 -14.51 0.23 -5.45
CA PHE A 108 -15.70 -0.57 -5.74
C PHE A 108 -16.90 -0.30 -4.84
N PHE A 109 -16.71 -0.20 -3.52
CA PHE A 109 -17.78 -0.21 -2.53
C PHE A 109 -17.74 1.01 -1.61
N THR A 110 -18.90 1.55 -1.25
CA THR A 110 -19.00 2.81 -0.50
C THR A 110 -19.64 2.64 0.88
N TRP A 111 -19.08 3.31 1.89
CA TRP A 111 -19.64 3.29 3.25
C TRP A 111 -20.86 4.22 3.35
N VAL A 112 -21.88 3.79 4.10
CA VAL A 112 -23.10 4.59 4.32
C VAL A 112 -23.36 4.79 5.81
N ASP A 113 -23.18 6.03 6.26
CA ASP A 113 -23.76 6.50 7.53
C ASP A 113 -25.21 6.91 7.29
N THR A 114 -25.39 7.89 6.40
CA THR A 114 -26.66 8.31 5.82
C THR A 114 -26.49 8.48 4.31
N LEU A 115 -27.58 8.37 3.55
CA LEU A 115 -27.55 8.53 2.10
C LEU A 115 -27.73 10.01 1.73
N PRO A 116 -27.03 10.50 0.69
CA PRO A 116 -27.31 11.80 0.10
C PRO A 116 -28.78 11.90 -0.32
N CYS A 117 -29.32 13.12 -0.29
CA CYS A 117 -30.68 13.38 -0.71
C CYS A 117 -30.87 13.05 -2.21
N GLY A 118 -31.86 12.23 -2.53
CA GLY A 118 -32.21 11.89 -3.92
C GLY A 118 -32.69 13.07 -4.78
N LEU A 119 -33.09 14.19 -4.18
CA LEU A 119 -33.52 15.38 -4.93
C LEU A 119 -32.39 16.39 -5.18
N CYS A 120 -31.62 16.76 -4.14
CA CYS A 120 -30.61 17.82 -4.24
C CYS A 120 -29.16 17.32 -4.16
N GLY A 121 -28.94 16.03 -3.89
CA GLY A 121 -27.60 15.45 -3.74
C GLY A 121 -26.88 15.82 -2.43
N ALA A 122 -27.47 16.66 -1.56
CA ALA A 122 -26.82 17.07 -0.32
C ALA A 122 -26.61 15.90 0.65
N ALA A 123 -25.44 15.83 1.26
CA ALA A 123 -25.09 14.85 2.29
C ALA A 123 -25.71 15.16 3.68
N SER A 124 -26.32 16.34 3.85
CA SER A 124 -26.99 16.75 5.09
C SER A 124 -28.36 16.05 5.23
N THR A 125 -28.33 14.74 5.47
CA THR A 125 -29.50 13.93 5.76
C THR A 125 -29.40 13.30 7.15
N SER A 126 -30.53 12.89 7.71
CA SER A 126 -30.56 12.17 8.99
C SER A 126 -31.50 10.98 8.95
N ASN A 127 -31.23 9.99 9.80
CA ASN A 127 -32.13 8.86 9.98
C ASN A 127 -33.53 9.34 10.41
N ALA A 128 -34.55 8.84 9.71
CA ALA A 128 -35.96 9.17 9.89
C ALA A 128 -36.80 7.89 10.12
N GLY A 129 -36.19 6.86 10.68
CA GLY A 129 -36.83 5.59 11.02
C GLY A 129 -36.82 4.57 9.88
N MET A 130 -37.80 3.67 9.92
CA MET A 130 -37.91 2.52 9.01
C MET A 130 -39.06 2.68 8.03
N GLY A 131 -38.83 2.30 6.78
CA GLY A 131 -39.85 2.20 5.74
C GLY A 131 -40.29 0.75 5.52
N GLN A 132 -41.47 0.59 4.91
CA GLN A 132 -41.95 -0.72 4.45
C GLN A 132 -41.10 -1.20 3.27
N PRO A 133 -40.58 -2.46 3.29
CA PRO A 133 -39.94 -3.07 2.14
C PRO A 133 -40.88 -3.22 0.96
N THR A 134 -40.40 -2.91 -0.24
CA THR A 134 -41.08 -3.21 -1.51
C THR A 134 -40.82 -4.66 -1.94
N SER A 135 -41.52 -5.13 -2.96
CA SER A 135 -41.26 -6.45 -3.56
C SER A 135 -39.83 -6.57 -4.12
N ASP A 136 -39.31 -5.49 -4.71
CA ASP A 136 -37.92 -5.44 -5.20
C ASP A 136 -36.90 -5.43 -4.05
N ASP A 137 -37.20 -4.74 -2.95
CA ASP A 137 -36.37 -4.77 -1.73
C ASP A 137 -36.24 -6.21 -1.19
N LEU A 138 -37.37 -6.91 -1.08
CA LEU A 138 -37.44 -8.30 -0.62
C LEU A 138 -36.73 -9.26 -1.59
N ALA A 139 -36.84 -9.05 -2.89
CA ALA A 139 -36.11 -9.82 -3.90
C ALA A 139 -34.58 -9.68 -3.76
N GLY A 140 -34.10 -8.52 -3.31
CA GLY A 140 -32.70 -8.29 -2.94
C GLY A 140 -32.33 -8.73 -1.51
N GLY A 141 -33.22 -9.40 -0.79
CA GLY A 141 -33.02 -9.85 0.59
C GLY A 141 -33.07 -8.74 1.64
N ALA A 142 -33.63 -7.56 1.33
CA ALA A 142 -33.77 -6.45 2.25
C ALA A 142 -35.09 -6.49 3.01
N ALA A 143 -35.11 -7.19 4.15
CA ALA A 143 -36.25 -7.16 5.09
C ALA A 143 -36.34 -5.85 5.89
N ARG A 144 -35.30 -5.00 5.84
CA ARG A 144 -35.18 -3.74 6.57
C ARG A 144 -34.86 -2.62 5.59
N VAL A 145 -35.64 -1.54 5.64
CA VAL A 145 -35.40 -0.32 4.85
C VAL A 145 -35.31 0.87 5.78
N GLU A 146 -34.14 1.50 5.85
CA GLU A 146 -33.94 2.74 6.60
C GLU A 146 -34.38 3.94 5.74
N LEU A 147 -34.89 4.99 6.37
CA LEU A 147 -35.28 6.23 5.70
C LEU A 147 -34.33 7.35 6.10
N HIS A 148 -33.80 8.08 5.12
CA HIS A 148 -32.91 9.22 5.33
C HIS A 148 -33.58 10.50 4.84
N GLN A 149 -33.88 11.41 5.76
CA GLN A 149 -34.57 12.66 5.46
C GLN A 149 -33.60 13.80 5.24
N CYS A 150 -33.83 14.58 4.19
CA CYS A 150 -33.02 15.76 3.86
C CYS A 150 -33.34 16.94 4.78
N ARG A 151 -32.29 17.60 5.28
CA ARG A 151 -32.39 18.81 6.11
C ARG A 151 -32.34 20.12 5.32
N GLN A 152 -32.20 20.07 3.99
CA GLN A 152 -32.14 21.26 3.16
C GLN A 152 -33.53 21.91 3.01
N PRO A 153 -33.67 23.24 3.25
CA PRO A 153 -34.96 23.93 3.19
C PRO A 153 -35.69 23.73 1.85
N GLY A 154 -34.95 23.77 0.73
CA GLY A 154 -35.51 23.59 -0.61
C GLY A 154 -36.05 22.19 -0.92
N CYS A 155 -35.72 21.19 -0.10
CA CYS A 155 -36.13 19.80 -0.32
C CYS A 155 -37.39 19.40 0.45
N ARG A 156 -37.95 20.28 1.28
CA ARG A 156 -39.18 20.04 2.06
C ARG A 156 -39.19 18.67 2.78
N GLY A 157 -38.04 18.26 3.32
CA GLY A 157 -37.91 16.99 4.04
C GLY A 157 -37.96 15.75 3.13
N ALA A 158 -37.52 15.84 1.88
CA ALA A 158 -37.42 14.70 0.96
C ALA A 158 -36.73 13.49 1.59
N VAL A 159 -37.26 12.30 1.35
CA VAL A 159 -36.80 11.05 1.95
C VAL A 159 -36.11 10.17 0.91
N THR A 160 -34.93 9.69 1.26
CA THR A 160 -34.17 8.71 0.48
C THR A 160 -34.24 7.36 1.19
N ARG A 161 -34.62 6.32 0.46
CA ARG A 161 -34.72 4.95 1.00
C ARG A 161 -33.36 4.25 0.98
N PHE A 162 -33.06 3.53 2.05
CA PHE A 162 -31.85 2.71 2.18
C PHE A 162 -32.22 1.27 2.55
N PRO A 163 -32.55 0.43 1.55
CA PRO A 163 -32.76 -1.00 1.74
C PRO A 163 -31.46 -1.68 2.16
N ARG A 164 -31.51 -2.48 3.23
CA ARG A 164 -30.38 -3.25 3.78
C ARG A 164 -30.31 -4.62 3.10
N TYR A 165 -29.77 -4.66 1.88
CA TYR A 165 -29.73 -5.87 1.06
C TYR A 165 -28.81 -6.95 1.65
N ASN A 166 -29.27 -8.20 1.58
CA ASN A 166 -28.49 -9.38 1.99
C ASN A 166 -28.17 -10.32 0.82
N ASP A 167 -28.73 -10.10 -0.37
CA ASP A 167 -28.31 -10.82 -1.56
C ASP A 167 -26.98 -10.26 -2.08
N PRO A 168 -25.88 -11.04 -2.09
CA PRO A 168 -24.59 -10.52 -2.52
C PRO A 168 -24.59 -10.15 -4.02
N GLY A 169 -25.41 -10.80 -4.84
CA GLY A 169 -25.58 -10.42 -6.24
C GLY A 169 -26.14 -9.01 -6.40
N ARG A 170 -27.15 -8.64 -5.61
CA ARG A 170 -27.74 -7.29 -5.58
C ARG A 170 -26.70 -6.25 -5.17
N LEU A 171 -25.86 -6.56 -4.19
CA LEU A 171 -24.80 -5.66 -3.71
C LEU A 171 -23.74 -5.35 -4.78
N LEU A 172 -23.55 -6.20 -5.80
CA LEU A 172 -22.64 -5.94 -6.92
C LEU A 172 -23.21 -5.00 -7.99
N GLN A 173 -24.53 -4.79 -8.02
CA GLN A 173 -25.19 -3.98 -9.04
C GLN A 173 -24.84 -2.50 -8.86
N GLN A 174 -24.71 -1.79 -9.98
CA GLN A 174 -24.49 -0.35 -9.96
C GLN A 174 -25.63 0.34 -9.19
N GLY A 175 -25.29 1.28 -8.31
CA GLY A 175 -26.24 1.93 -7.39
C GLY A 175 -26.50 1.19 -6.07
N CYS A 176 -26.13 -0.09 -5.98
CA CYS A 176 -26.25 -0.91 -4.76
C CYS A 176 -24.91 -1.22 -4.08
N ARG A 177 -23.77 -0.82 -4.66
CA ARG A 177 -22.39 -1.02 -4.13
C ARG A 177 -22.09 -0.14 -2.90
N ARG A 178 -22.94 -0.23 -1.89
CA ARG A 178 -22.87 0.63 -0.71
C ARG A 178 -23.52 -0.04 0.50
N GLY A 179 -23.03 0.25 1.69
CA GLY A 179 -23.63 -0.25 2.92
C GLY A 179 -22.74 -0.09 4.15
N ARG A 180 -22.96 -0.95 5.13
CA ARG A 180 -22.16 -1.04 6.38
C ARG A 180 -21.48 -2.42 6.45
N CYS A 181 -20.85 -2.75 7.57
CA CYS A 181 -20.02 -3.97 7.69
C CYS A 181 -20.68 -5.26 7.18
N GLY A 182 -21.98 -5.44 7.41
CA GLY A 182 -22.78 -6.54 6.86
C GLY A 182 -22.72 -6.65 5.33
N GLU A 183 -23.12 -5.59 4.62
CA GLU A 183 -23.10 -5.54 3.16
C GLU A 183 -21.67 -5.65 2.61
N TRP A 184 -20.72 -4.97 3.27
CA TRP A 184 -19.31 -5.00 2.89
C TRP A 184 -18.73 -6.41 2.95
N ALA A 185 -18.84 -7.08 4.09
CA ALA A 185 -18.30 -8.43 4.27
C ALA A 185 -18.98 -9.46 3.36
N ASN A 186 -20.29 -9.33 3.13
CA ASN A 186 -21.05 -10.22 2.26
C ASN A 186 -20.62 -10.10 0.78
N ALA A 187 -20.60 -8.88 0.23
CA ALA A 187 -20.17 -8.66 -1.14
C ALA A 187 -18.67 -8.96 -1.33
N PHE A 188 -17.82 -8.62 -0.35
CA PHE A 188 -16.39 -8.92 -0.41
C PHE A 188 -16.12 -10.42 -0.36
N LEU A 189 -16.84 -11.19 0.46
CA LEU A 189 -16.73 -12.64 0.47
C LEU A 189 -17.05 -13.23 -0.90
N LEU A 190 -18.12 -12.77 -1.57
CA LEU A 190 -18.43 -13.20 -2.94
C LEU A 190 -17.27 -12.90 -3.91
N CYS A 191 -16.68 -11.71 -3.85
CA CYS A 191 -15.52 -11.35 -4.65
C CYS A 191 -14.32 -12.27 -4.38
N CYS A 192 -14.01 -12.58 -3.11
CA CYS A 192 -12.95 -13.52 -2.74
C CYS A 192 -13.19 -14.92 -3.31
N ARG A 193 -14.43 -15.43 -3.18
CA ARG A 193 -14.80 -16.74 -3.72
C ARG A 193 -14.73 -16.79 -5.25
N ALA A 194 -15.22 -15.74 -5.93
CA ALA A 194 -15.13 -15.59 -7.37
C ALA A 194 -13.67 -15.51 -7.87
N ALA A 195 -12.79 -14.83 -7.13
CA ALA A 195 -11.35 -14.77 -7.43
C ALA A 195 -10.62 -16.11 -7.25
N GLY A 196 -11.27 -17.11 -6.65
CA GLY A 196 -10.73 -18.44 -6.38
C GLY A 196 -10.10 -18.59 -4.99
N LEU A 197 -10.18 -17.58 -4.12
CA LEU A 197 -9.62 -17.64 -2.77
C LEU A 197 -10.46 -18.52 -1.86
N THR A 198 -9.83 -19.38 -1.07
CA THR A 198 -10.52 -20.15 -0.02
C THR A 198 -10.86 -19.19 1.13
N ALA A 199 -12.08 -18.64 1.16
CA ALA A 199 -12.49 -17.59 2.09
C ALA A 199 -13.80 -17.88 2.84
N ARG A 200 -13.88 -17.54 4.12
CA ARG A 200 -15.03 -17.81 5.01
C ARG A 200 -15.56 -16.52 5.65
N TYR A 201 -16.85 -16.51 5.97
CA TYR A 201 -17.51 -15.42 6.67
C TYR A 201 -17.22 -15.50 8.16
N VAL A 202 -16.93 -14.37 8.81
CA VAL A 202 -16.69 -14.32 10.25
C VAL A 202 -17.67 -13.35 10.90
N THR A 203 -18.31 -13.79 11.97
CA THR A 203 -19.26 -12.99 12.74
C THR A 203 -18.82 -12.86 14.19
N ASP A 204 -18.76 -11.62 14.65
CA ASP A 204 -18.56 -11.24 16.05
C ASP A 204 -19.91 -10.92 16.68
N TRP A 205 -20.19 -11.52 17.83
CA TRP A 205 -21.44 -11.32 18.55
C TRP A 205 -21.59 -9.90 19.11
N SER A 206 -20.49 -9.12 19.18
CA SER A 206 -20.48 -7.70 19.53
C SER A 206 -20.70 -6.77 18.32
N ASP A 207 -21.53 -7.19 17.36
CA ASP A 207 -22.00 -6.38 16.22
C ASP A 207 -20.89 -5.95 15.23
N HIS A 208 -20.13 -6.92 14.72
CA HIS A 208 -19.25 -6.71 13.55
C HIS A 208 -19.07 -8.01 12.77
N VAL A 209 -18.70 -7.91 11.50
CA VAL A 209 -18.51 -9.05 10.60
C VAL A 209 -17.40 -8.76 9.59
N TRP A 210 -16.69 -9.80 9.17
CA TRP A 210 -15.57 -9.70 8.24
C TRP A 210 -15.32 -11.04 7.53
N THR A 211 -14.18 -11.18 6.84
CA THR A 211 -13.80 -12.39 6.10
C THR A 211 -12.46 -12.93 6.58
N GLU A 212 -12.25 -14.25 6.53
CA GLU A 212 -10.92 -14.84 6.60
C GLU A 212 -10.63 -15.57 5.30
N TYR A 213 -9.38 -15.61 4.83
CA TYR A 213 -8.97 -16.50 3.74
C TYR A 213 -7.81 -17.41 4.17
N TYR A 214 -7.74 -18.61 3.59
CA TYR A 214 -6.69 -19.57 3.89
C TYR A 214 -5.48 -19.32 2.97
N SER A 215 -4.34 -18.92 3.54
CA SER A 215 -3.09 -18.81 2.80
C SER A 215 -2.38 -20.15 2.77
N HIS A 216 -2.17 -20.69 1.57
CA HIS A 216 -1.45 -21.95 1.41
C HIS A 216 0.02 -21.84 1.80
N ARG A 217 0.63 -20.67 1.56
CA ARG A 217 2.01 -20.39 1.93
C ARG A 217 2.20 -20.31 3.44
N HIS A 218 1.29 -19.62 4.14
CA HIS A 218 1.37 -19.50 5.60
C HIS A 218 0.73 -20.68 6.35
N ARG A 219 0.04 -21.59 5.63
CA ARG A 219 -0.69 -22.76 6.18
C ARG A 219 -1.64 -22.37 7.33
N ARG A 220 -2.35 -21.25 7.19
CA ARG A 220 -3.31 -20.77 8.17
C ARG A 220 -4.34 -19.82 7.57
N TRP A 221 -5.40 -19.57 8.33
CA TRP A 221 -6.35 -18.51 8.04
C TRP A 221 -5.74 -17.13 8.35
N ILE A 222 -5.95 -16.20 7.43
CA ILE A 222 -5.57 -14.80 7.51
C ILE A 222 -6.84 -13.96 7.63
N HIS A 223 -6.87 -13.08 8.61
CA HIS A 223 -7.92 -12.08 8.80
C HIS A 223 -7.97 -11.08 7.64
N LEU A 224 -9.17 -10.80 7.10
CA LEU A 224 -9.44 -9.76 6.11
C LEU A 224 -10.67 -8.93 6.52
N ASP A 225 -10.46 -7.64 6.81
CA ASP A 225 -11.56 -6.68 7.00
C ASP A 225 -11.63 -5.72 5.82
N SER A 226 -12.63 -5.92 4.96
CA SER A 226 -12.85 -5.08 3.77
C SER A 226 -13.25 -3.65 4.11
N CYS A 227 -13.90 -3.41 5.25
CA CYS A 227 -14.29 -2.05 5.66
C CYS A 227 -13.06 -1.20 5.93
N GLU A 228 -12.01 -1.82 6.45
CA GLU A 228 -10.78 -1.16 6.89
C GLU A 228 -9.61 -1.39 5.92
N ALA A 229 -9.80 -2.20 4.87
CA ALA A 229 -8.73 -2.75 4.04
C ALA A 229 -7.59 -3.38 4.88
N SER A 230 -7.97 -4.02 6.00
CA SER A 230 -7.03 -4.60 6.94
C SER A 230 -6.71 -6.05 6.56
N TYR A 231 -5.41 -6.34 6.46
CA TYR A 231 -4.87 -7.67 6.19
C TYR A 231 -4.09 -8.17 7.42
N ASP A 232 -4.47 -9.32 7.95
CA ASP A 232 -3.76 -10.06 9.00
C ASP A 232 -3.55 -9.32 10.33
N GLN A 233 -4.48 -8.43 10.69
CA GLN A 233 -4.51 -7.73 11.99
C GLN A 233 -5.68 -8.18 12.87
N PRO A 234 -5.70 -9.43 13.38
CA PRO A 234 -6.85 -9.93 14.14
C PRO A 234 -7.06 -9.20 15.49
N LEU A 235 -6.06 -8.50 16.03
CA LEU A 235 -6.23 -7.70 17.25
C LEU A 235 -6.78 -6.29 16.99
N LEU A 236 -7.10 -5.95 15.72
CA LEU A 236 -7.68 -4.65 15.34
C LEU A 236 -8.89 -4.28 16.21
N TYR A 237 -9.76 -5.24 16.49
CA TYR A 237 -11.01 -5.00 17.19
C TYR A 237 -10.84 -4.79 18.70
N GLU A 238 -10.19 -5.74 19.38
CA GLU A 238 -10.03 -5.65 20.84
C GLU A 238 -9.03 -4.56 21.23
N GLN A 239 -7.90 -4.46 20.53
CA GLN A 239 -6.81 -3.57 20.92
C GLN A 239 -6.87 -2.22 20.19
N GLY A 240 -7.25 -2.21 18.91
CA GLY A 240 -7.39 -0.97 18.15
C GLY A 240 -8.69 -0.22 18.46
N TRP A 241 -9.81 -0.94 18.63
CA TRP A 241 -11.14 -0.35 18.86
C TRP A 241 -11.66 -0.53 20.29
N ALA A 242 -10.88 -1.12 21.20
CA ALA A 242 -11.30 -1.41 22.56
C ALA A 242 -12.59 -2.27 22.66
N LYS A 243 -12.88 -3.12 21.65
CA LYS A 243 -14.08 -3.96 21.66
C LYS A 243 -13.97 -5.08 22.69
N ALA A 244 -14.96 -5.19 23.56
CA ALA A 244 -15.12 -6.30 24.49
C ALA A 244 -15.80 -7.51 23.82
N GLN A 245 -15.03 -8.24 23.00
CA GLN A 245 -15.55 -9.40 22.27
C GLN A 245 -15.90 -10.58 23.21
N SER A 246 -16.86 -11.41 22.79
CA SER A 246 -17.30 -12.62 23.50
C SER A 246 -17.23 -13.87 22.62
N TYR A 247 -18.00 -13.91 21.54
CA TYR A 247 -18.01 -15.00 20.56
C TYR A 247 -17.66 -14.47 19.17
N VAL A 248 -16.69 -15.11 18.53
CA VAL A 248 -16.34 -14.90 17.13
C VAL A 248 -16.33 -16.25 16.43
N VAL A 249 -17.25 -16.44 15.49
CA VAL A 249 -17.44 -17.72 14.79
C VAL A 249 -17.21 -17.50 13.30
N ALA A 250 -16.39 -18.37 12.71
CA ALA A 250 -16.15 -18.39 11.29
C ALA A 250 -16.94 -19.52 10.63
N VAL A 251 -17.61 -19.24 9.52
CA VAL A 251 -18.50 -20.17 8.81
C VAL A 251 -18.28 -20.11 7.30
N GLY A 252 -18.38 -21.24 6.62
CA GLY A 252 -18.28 -21.29 5.17
C GLY A 252 -18.56 -22.67 4.59
N ALA A 253 -18.22 -22.83 3.31
CA ALA A 253 -18.42 -24.08 2.57
C ALA A 253 -17.64 -25.28 3.16
N TRP A 254 -16.75 -25.05 4.12
CA TRP A 254 -15.91 -26.07 4.75
C TRP A 254 -16.29 -26.40 6.20
N GLY A 255 -17.30 -25.73 6.76
CA GLY A 255 -17.74 -25.96 8.14
C GLY A 255 -17.80 -24.67 8.96
N ALA A 256 -17.83 -24.84 10.28
CA ALA A 256 -17.95 -23.77 11.26
C ALA A 256 -16.94 -23.98 12.40
N VAL A 257 -16.24 -22.91 12.79
CA VAL A 257 -15.16 -22.95 13.79
C VAL A 257 -15.29 -21.74 14.72
N ASP A 258 -15.13 -21.96 16.02
CA ASP A 258 -14.94 -20.88 16.98
C ASP A 258 -13.51 -20.34 16.87
N VAL A 259 -13.39 -19.11 16.38
CA VAL A 259 -12.11 -18.45 16.13
C VAL A 259 -11.83 -17.35 17.14
N THR A 260 -12.62 -17.25 18.22
CA THR A 260 -12.53 -16.19 19.22
C THR A 260 -11.11 -15.97 19.73
N ALA A 261 -10.37 -17.04 20.02
CA ALA A 261 -9.00 -16.96 20.53
C ALA A 261 -8.05 -16.20 19.58
N ARG A 262 -8.30 -16.18 18.26
CA ARG A 262 -7.48 -15.43 17.31
C ARG A 262 -7.57 -13.91 17.50
N TYR A 263 -8.74 -13.44 17.92
CA TYR A 263 -9.14 -12.03 17.95
C TYR A 263 -9.01 -11.36 19.32
N THR A 264 -8.52 -12.08 20.33
CA THR A 264 -8.30 -11.55 21.68
C THR A 264 -6.86 -11.80 22.15
N ALA A 265 -6.27 -10.81 22.79
CA ALA A 265 -5.07 -10.92 23.60
C ALA A 265 -5.40 -11.27 25.06
N ASN A 266 -6.64 -11.06 25.50
CA ASN A 266 -7.11 -11.27 26.87
C ASN A 266 -8.10 -12.44 26.97
N TRP A 267 -7.65 -13.65 26.62
CA TRP A 267 -8.50 -14.85 26.58
C TRP A 267 -9.24 -15.12 27.91
N ARG A 268 -8.59 -14.90 29.05
CA ARG A 268 -9.20 -15.11 30.38
C ARG A 268 -10.45 -14.25 30.59
N GLU A 269 -10.38 -12.98 30.22
CA GLU A 269 -11.51 -12.06 30.34
C GLU A 269 -12.58 -12.34 29.29
N THR A 270 -12.17 -12.61 28.06
CA THR A 270 -13.09 -13.00 26.98
C THR A 270 -13.92 -14.22 27.37
N LYS A 271 -13.30 -15.22 28.01
CA LYS A 271 -13.99 -16.41 28.53
C LYS A 271 -15.06 -16.07 29.58
N GLN A 272 -14.84 -15.07 30.43
CA GLN A 272 -15.82 -14.65 31.43
C GLN A 272 -17.05 -13.96 30.82
N ARG A 273 -16.92 -13.38 29.62
CA ARG A 273 -18.02 -12.74 28.87
C ARG A 273 -18.87 -13.74 28.07
N ARG A 274 -18.41 -14.99 27.91
CA ARG A 274 -19.08 -16.02 27.12
C ARG A 274 -20.16 -16.73 27.92
N ARG A 275 -21.32 -16.07 28.04
CA ARG A 275 -22.45 -16.51 28.87
C ARG A 275 -23.75 -16.80 28.10
N LEU A 276 -23.74 -16.68 26.76
CA LEU A 276 -24.95 -16.85 25.94
C LEU A 276 -25.31 -18.32 25.74
N VAL A 277 -24.31 -19.20 25.65
CA VAL A 277 -24.49 -20.65 25.45
C VAL A 277 -23.41 -21.42 26.19
N ASP A 278 -23.69 -22.68 26.54
CA ASP A 278 -22.71 -23.61 27.11
C ASP A 278 -21.59 -23.93 26.10
N GLU A 279 -20.33 -23.93 26.56
CA GLU A 279 -19.16 -24.16 25.70
C GLU A 279 -19.15 -25.58 25.09
N ARG A 280 -19.65 -26.59 25.82
CA ARG A 280 -19.73 -27.96 25.28
C ARG A 280 -20.83 -28.06 24.24
N TRP A 281 -21.95 -27.38 24.45
CA TRP A 281 -23.01 -27.27 23.44
C TRP A 281 -22.46 -26.59 22.17
N LEU A 282 -21.77 -25.46 22.30
CA LEU A 282 -21.20 -24.73 21.16
C LEU A 282 -20.23 -25.62 20.37
N GLY A 283 -19.28 -26.25 21.06
CA GLY A 283 -18.33 -27.18 20.42
C GLY A 283 -19.02 -28.30 19.65
N ARG A 284 -19.95 -29.02 20.29
CA ARG A 284 -20.72 -30.09 19.63
C ARG A 284 -21.52 -29.59 18.44
N ARG A 285 -22.12 -28.40 18.54
CA ARG A 285 -22.93 -27.82 17.47
C ARG A 285 -22.06 -27.48 16.25
N LEU A 286 -20.92 -26.84 16.46
CA LEU A 286 -19.97 -26.52 15.39
C LEU A 286 -19.38 -27.78 14.73
N ASP A 287 -19.03 -28.79 15.53
CA ASP A 287 -18.56 -30.08 15.03
C ASP A 287 -19.63 -30.80 14.20
N ALA A 288 -20.90 -30.78 14.65
CA ALA A 288 -22.02 -31.38 13.92
C ALA A 288 -22.26 -30.67 12.57
N LEU A 289 -22.22 -29.34 12.53
CA LEU A 289 -22.35 -28.55 11.31
C LEU A 289 -21.21 -28.87 10.33
N THR A 290 -19.97 -28.88 10.83
CA THR A 290 -18.78 -29.20 10.04
C THR A 290 -18.84 -30.63 9.48
N THR A 291 -19.24 -31.59 10.31
CA THR A 291 -19.40 -32.99 9.89
C THR A 291 -20.49 -33.13 8.82
N GLY A 292 -21.63 -32.45 8.99
CA GLY A 292 -22.73 -32.47 8.03
C GLY A 292 -22.32 -31.95 6.65
N VAL A 293 -21.64 -30.79 6.59
CA VAL A 293 -21.15 -30.21 5.33
C VAL A 293 -20.15 -31.13 4.62
N ARG A 294 -19.35 -31.87 5.38
CA ARG A 294 -18.27 -32.73 4.85
C ARG A 294 -18.69 -34.17 4.60
N ALA A 295 -19.90 -34.58 4.99
CA ALA A 295 -20.36 -35.96 4.90
C ALA A 295 -20.28 -36.52 3.46
N ALA A 296 -20.60 -35.69 2.46
CA ALA A 296 -20.58 -36.07 1.05
C ALA A 296 -19.21 -35.86 0.34
N TRP A 297 -18.16 -35.45 1.06
CA TRP A 297 -16.88 -35.13 0.42
C TRP A 297 -16.03 -36.38 0.10
N PRO A 298 -15.26 -36.35 -0.99
CA PRO A 298 -14.26 -37.39 -1.29
C PRO A 298 -13.26 -37.60 -0.14
N PRO A 299 -12.78 -38.84 0.12
CA PRO A 299 -11.87 -39.15 1.23
C PRO A 299 -10.60 -38.27 1.26
N LEU A 300 -9.94 -38.06 0.12
CA LEU A 300 -8.72 -37.24 0.05
C LEU A 300 -8.98 -35.77 0.44
N LYS A 301 -10.11 -35.20 -0.01
CA LYS A 301 -10.52 -33.84 0.37
C LYS A 301 -10.74 -33.77 1.88
N ARG A 302 -11.45 -34.74 2.47
CA ARG A 302 -11.68 -34.81 3.92
C ARG A 302 -10.37 -34.87 4.70
N LEU A 303 -9.42 -35.70 4.27
CA LEU A 303 -8.11 -35.85 4.93
C LEU A 303 -7.30 -34.54 4.91
N VAL A 304 -7.25 -33.85 3.77
CA VAL A 304 -6.57 -32.55 3.66
C VAL A 304 -7.17 -31.53 4.63
N TRP A 305 -8.49 -31.44 4.69
CA TRP A 305 -9.17 -30.50 5.57
C TRP A 305 -9.06 -30.86 7.05
N LEU A 306 -9.00 -32.15 7.39
CA LEU A 306 -8.70 -32.59 8.75
C LEU A 306 -7.31 -32.12 9.21
N GLY A 307 -6.32 -32.19 8.33
CA GLY A 307 -4.99 -31.64 8.59
C GLY A 307 -5.01 -30.13 8.86
N ARG A 308 -5.74 -29.36 8.03
CA ARG A 308 -5.89 -27.91 8.20
C ARG A 308 -6.60 -27.53 9.51
N ASP A 309 -7.64 -28.27 9.87
CA ASP A 309 -8.35 -28.06 11.14
C ASP A 309 -7.44 -28.34 12.34
N ALA A 310 -6.56 -29.34 12.25
CA ALA A 310 -5.59 -29.64 13.29
C ALA A 310 -4.56 -28.51 13.45
N GLU A 311 -4.06 -27.96 12.34
CA GLU A 311 -3.17 -26.79 12.34
C GLU A 311 -3.85 -25.57 12.98
N GLU A 312 -5.09 -25.27 12.58
CA GLU A 312 -5.88 -24.17 13.14
C GLU A 312 -6.15 -24.38 14.64
N ARG A 313 -6.46 -25.61 15.06
CA ARG A 313 -6.68 -25.90 16.49
C ARG A 313 -5.42 -25.64 17.32
N VAL A 314 -4.25 -26.04 16.82
CA VAL A 314 -2.96 -25.77 17.48
C VAL A 314 -2.69 -24.26 17.52
N GLU A 315 -2.95 -23.54 16.42
CA GLU A 315 -2.84 -22.07 16.38
C GLU A 315 -3.72 -21.43 17.45
N LEU A 316 -5.02 -21.74 17.46
CA LEU A 316 -6.00 -21.16 18.39
C LEU A 316 -5.64 -21.45 19.85
N LEU A 317 -5.18 -22.68 20.16
CA LEU A 317 -4.70 -23.03 21.51
C LEU A 317 -3.50 -22.17 21.94
N ARG A 318 -2.54 -21.92 21.04
CA ARG A 318 -1.42 -21.02 21.32
C ARG A 318 -1.90 -19.58 21.56
N LYS A 319 -2.91 -19.12 20.83
CA LYS A 319 -3.48 -17.77 21.02
C LYS A 319 -4.20 -17.59 22.35
N GLN A 320 -4.71 -18.65 22.96
CA GLN A 320 -5.30 -18.58 24.31
C GLN A 320 -4.27 -18.22 25.39
N GLY A 321 -2.99 -18.53 25.15
CA GLY A 321 -1.87 -18.21 26.04
C GLY A 321 -0.94 -17.13 25.48
N ARG A 322 -1.40 -16.33 24.50
CA ARG A 322 -0.62 -15.25 23.89
C ARG A 322 -0.24 -14.21 24.95
N GLU A 323 0.98 -13.68 24.84
CA GLU A 323 1.40 -12.50 25.60
C GLU A 323 0.71 -11.21 25.10
N PRO A 324 0.51 -10.21 25.96
CA PRO A 324 -0.02 -8.91 25.55
C PRO A 324 0.81 -8.31 24.39
N PRO A 325 0.16 -7.62 23.44
CA PRO A 325 0.87 -6.97 22.34
C PRO A 325 1.86 -5.92 22.87
N SER A 326 3.02 -5.84 22.23
CA SER A 326 4.02 -4.80 22.51
C SER A 326 3.48 -3.40 22.18
N PRO A 327 4.06 -2.32 22.75
CA PRO A 327 3.68 -0.95 22.39
C PRO A 327 3.78 -0.64 20.90
N ALA A 328 4.76 -1.24 20.21
CA ALA A 328 4.94 -1.08 18.77
C ALA A 328 3.81 -1.77 17.97
N GLU A 329 3.38 -2.96 18.40
CA GLU A 329 2.23 -3.66 17.79
C GLU A 329 0.94 -2.89 18.02
N LEU A 330 0.74 -2.32 19.22
CA LEU A 330 -0.41 -1.47 19.53
C LEU A 330 -0.45 -0.21 18.67
N ALA A 331 0.67 0.48 18.51
CA ALA A 331 0.78 1.68 17.67
C ALA A 331 0.49 1.39 16.18
N ALA A 332 0.71 0.15 15.72
CA ALA A 332 0.44 -0.28 14.35
C ALA A 332 -1.04 -0.63 14.08
N LEU A 333 -1.90 -0.64 15.11
CA LEU A 333 -3.33 -0.91 14.97
C LEU A 333 -4.09 0.43 14.83
N PRO A 334 -4.69 0.72 13.66
CA PRO A 334 -5.43 1.95 13.49
C PRO A 334 -6.73 1.92 14.29
N GLY A 335 -7.16 3.10 14.76
CA GLY A 335 -8.55 3.31 15.16
C GLY A 335 -9.50 3.08 13.99
N ARG A 336 -10.80 2.91 14.26
CA ARG A 336 -11.80 2.66 13.23
C ARG A 336 -11.85 3.80 12.23
N GLN A 337 -11.80 3.47 10.94
CA GLN A 337 -11.81 4.45 9.86
C GLN A 337 -13.24 4.69 9.31
N THR A 338 -14.14 3.74 9.51
CA THR A 338 -15.53 3.79 9.05
C THR A 338 -16.49 4.28 10.13
N GLY A 339 -17.60 4.91 9.72
CA GLY A 339 -18.57 5.51 10.64
C GLY A 339 -18.29 6.97 10.97
N SER A 340 -19.34 7.70 11.35
CA SER A 340 -19.21 9.10 11.77
C SER A 340 -18.22 9.25 12.93
N LEU A 341 -17.49 10.37 12.96
CA LEU A 341 -16.51 10.65 14.01
C LEU A 341 -17.16 10.63 15.40
N GLU A 342 -18.34 11.25 15.53
CA GLU A 342 -19.12 11.27 16.77
C GLU A 342 -19.45 9.85 17.26
N TRP A 343 -19.93 8.97 16.36
CA TRP A 343 -20.26 7.59 16.71
C TRP A 343 -19.02 6.79 17.15
N ARG A 344 -17.87 7.00 16.49
CA ARG A 344 -16.60 6.36 16.88
C ARG A 344 -16.10 6.86 18.23
N GLN A 345 -16.18 8.16 18.50
CA GLN A 345 -15.78 8.77 19.77
C GLN A 345 -16.65 8.27 20.93
N GLN A 346 -17.97 8.20 20.74
CA GLN A 346 -18.91 7.68 21.75
C GLN A 346 -18.59 6.23 22.14
N ARG A 347 -18.01 5.45 21.22
CA ARG A 347 -17.65 4.05 21.44
C ARG A 347 -16.18 3.84 21.81
N GLY A 348 -15.37 4.91 21.87
CA GLY A 348 -13.94 4.82 22.14
C GLY A 348 -13.12 4.16 21.01
N GLU A 349 -13.66 4.07 19.80
CA GLU A 349 -13.07 3.32 18.68
C GLU A 349 -12.09 4.17 17.84
N THR A 350 -11.69 5.35 18.32
CA THR A 350 -10.80 6.27 17.59
C THR A 350 -9.31 5.93 17.69
N GLY A 351 -8.94 4.93 18.50
CA GLY A 351 -7.54 4.61 18.84
C GLY A 351 -6.98 5.49 19.96
N ALA A 352 -5.78 5.15 20.46
CA ALA A 352 -5.14 5.88 21.55
C ALA A 352 -4.55 7.23 21.06
N ALA A 353 -5.00 8.33 21.68
CA ALA A 353 -4.63 9.75 21.52
C ALA A 353 -5.07 10.47 20.23
N ALA A 354 -6.23 11.14 20.28
CA ALA A 354 -6.62 12.18 19.33
C ALA A 354 -6.69 13.55 20.03
N ALA A 355 -5.73 14.43 19.74
CA ALA A 355 -5.89 15.88 19.88
C ALA A 355 -6.82 16.42 18.77
N PRO A 356 -7.46 17.60 18.92
CA PRO A 356 -8.56 18.04 18.05
C PRO A 356 -8.08 18.43 16.63
N PRO A 357 -8.99 18.48 15.64
CA PRO A 357 -8.64 18.39 14.23
C PRO A 357 -8.27 19.75 13.61
N ALA A 358 -7.28 19.76 12.72
CA ALA A 358 -7.18 20.74 11.64
C ALA A 358 -7.53 20.03 10.31
N SER A 359 -8.46 20.64 9.58
CA SER A 359 -8.84 20.47 8.16
C SER A 359 -8.67 19.10 7.48
N THR A 360 -9.80 18.61 6.94
CA THR A 360 -9.97 17.57 5.91
C THR A 360 -8.75 17.24 5.04
N SER A 361 -7.99 16.26 5.47
CA SER A 361 -7.41 15.18 4.66
C SER A 361 -7.27 13.98 5.60
N ALA A 362 -7.62 12.78 5.14
CA ALA A 362 -7.54 11.59 5.96
C ALA A 362 -6.10 11.44 6.52
N PRO A 363 -5.89 11.24 7.83
CA PRO A 363 -4.55 10.97 8.33
C PRO A 363 -4.14 9.59 7.82
N ALA A 364 -3.09 9.55 7.01
CA ALA A 364 -2.40 8.32 6.65
C ALA A 364 -1.92 7.64 7.94
N ALA A 365 -2.19 6.34 8.06
CA ALA A 365 -1.74 5.53 9.17
C ALA A 365 -0.21 5.63 9.32
N ALA A 366 0.29 5.69 10.56
CA ALA A 366 1.71 5.66 10.90
C ALA A 366 2.50 4.75 9.93
N GLY A 367 3.35 5.39 9.13
CA GLY A 367 3.82 4.92 7.82
C GLY A 367 4.44 3.54 7.82
N ARG A 368 3.70 2.56 7.30
CA ARG A 368 4.29 1.31 6.84
C ARG A 368 4.90 1.59 5.47
N ALA A 369 6.22 1.47 5.39
CA ALA A 369 6.98 1.57 4.14
C ALA A 369 6.24 0.94 2.95
N THR A 370 6.24 1.63 1.82
CA THR A 370 5.64 1.11 0.59
C THR A 370 6.31 -0.22 0.19
N SER A 371 5.55 -1.08 -0.47
CA SER A 371 6.11 -2.33 -1.02
C SER A 371 7.04 -2.01 -2.18
N TYR A 372 8.06 -2.84 -2.40
CA TYR A 372 8.91 -2.70 -3.58
C TYR A 372 8.09 -2.82 -4.87
N ARG A 373 8.38 -1.94 -5.81
CA ARG A 373 7.87 -1.91 -7.18
C ARG A 373 9.04 -1.82 -8.14
N LEU A 374 8.88 -2.27 -9.37
CA LEU A 374 9.89 -2.02 -10.40
C LEU A 374 10.04 -0.50 -10.57
N ALA A 375 11.28 -0.02 -10.59
CA ALA A 375 11.54 1.36 -10.91
C ALA A 375 11.16 1.62 -12.38
N GLY A 376 10.71 2.84 -12.68
CA GLY A 376 10.29 3.26 -14.04
C GLY A 376 11.44 3.41 -15.03
N ASP A 377 12.52 2.64 -14.86
CA ASP A 377 13.77 2.71 -15.60
C ASP A 377 14.28 1.37 -16.11
N ALA A 378 13.40 0.39 -16.31
CA ALA A 378 13.80 -0.86 -16.94
C ALA A 378 14.38 -0.63 -18.35
N ARG A 379 15.23 -1.56 -18.81
CA ARG A 379 15.84 -1.48 -20.14
C ARG A 379 14.75 -1.33 -21.22
N GLY A 380 14.87 -0.30 -22.05
CA GLY A 380 13.90 0.05 -23.09
C GLY A 380 12.77 0.99 -22.66
N GLN A 381 12.65 1.33 -21.37
CA GLN A 381 11.71 2.37 -20.89
C GLN A 381 12.30 3.78 -20.99
N LEU A 382 13.63 3.90 -20.88
CA LEU A 382 14.35 5.16 -21.04
C LEU A 382 15.15 5.15 -22.35
N PRO A 383 15.31 6.31 -23.02
CA PRO A 383 16.19 6.44 -24.18
C PRO A 383 17.65 6.04 -23.86
N ASP A 384 18.36 5.48 -24.84
CA ASP A 384 19.73 4.93 -24.65
C ASP A 384 20.75 5.93 -24.11
N VAL A 385 20.52 7.23 -24.31
CA VAL A 385 21.37 8.29 -23.76
C VAL A 385 21.46 8.29 -22.23
N PHE A 386 20.44 7.78 -21.53
CA PHE A 386 20.48 7.58 -20.07
C PHE A 386 21.53 6.52 -19.67
N ALA A 387 21.58 5.41 -20.40
CA ALA A 387 22.59 4.38 -20.21
C ALA A 387 23.99 4.88 -20.62
N ALA A 388 24.10 5.62 -21.73
CA ALA A 388 25.35 6.23 -22.18
C ALA A 388 25.94 7.17 -21.11
N ALA A 389 25.08 7.95 -20.45
CA ALA A 389 25.43 8.81 -19.32
C ALA A 389 25.82 8.05 -18.03
N GLY A 390 25.70 6.72 -18.02
CA GLY A 390 26.10 5.86 -16.89
C GLY A 390 25.09 5.81 -15.76
N ARG A 391 23.81 6.11 -16.05
CA ARG A 391 22.73 6.00 -15.07
C ARG A 391 22.50 4.53 -14.71
N ILE A 392 22.44 4.25 -13.41
CA ILE A 392 22.04 2.96 -12.86
C ILE A 392 20.52 2.79 -13.07
N ALA A 393 20.08 1.62 -13.53
CA ALA A 393 18.72 1.40 -14.01
C ALA A 393 18.30 -0.07 -13.87
N GLY A 394 16.99 -0.35 -13.95
CA GLY A 394 16.42 -1.71 -13.98
C GLY A 394 16.16 -2.34 -12.61
N GLY A 395 16.28 -1.57 -11.54
CA GLY A 395 16.06 -2.02 -10.17
C GLY A 395 14.60 -1.91 -9.72
N ALA A 396 14.42 -1.95 -8.41
CA ALA A 396 13.15 -1.76 -7.72
C ALA A 396 13.28 -0.60 -6.74
N CYS A 397 12.18 0.12 -6.52
CA CYS A 397 12.14 1.22 -5.57
C CYS A 397 11.02 1.05 -4.54
N ARG A 398 11.21 1.71 -3.41
CA ARG A 398 10.20 1.93 -2.37
C ARG A 398 10.54 3.19 -1.56
N ALA A 399 9.57 3.73 -0.86
CA ALA A 399 9.71 4.89 0.01
C ALA A 399 9.04 4.65 1.38
N ALA A 400 9.37 5.51 2.36
CA ALA A 400 8.71 5.55 3.66
C ALA A 400 7.20 5.77 3.53
N GLY A 401 6.80 6.69 2.64
CA GLY A 401 5.42 6.99 2.27
C GLY A 401 5.35 7.54 0.84
N HIS A 402 4.14 7.71 0.33
CA HIS A 402 3.87 8.46 -0.90
C HIS A 402 2.42 8.97 -0.94
N ASN A 403 2.13 9.89 -1.85
CA ASN A 403 0.78 10.39 -2.09
C ASN A 403 0.08 9.65 -3.25
N GLU A 404 -0.83 8.74 -2.86
CA GLU A 404 -1.79 8.05 -3.73
C GLU A 404 -1.21 7.49 -5.05
N THR A 405 -1.97 7.47 -6.16
CA THR A 405 -1.61 6.74 -7.40
C THR A 405 -0.71 7.53 -8.37
N GLN A 406 -0.63 8.84 -8.23
CA GLN A 406 0.08 9.70 -9.17
C GLN A 406 1.44 10.17 -8.66
N GLU A 407 1.58 10.44 -7.36
CA GLU A 407 2.80 11.01 -6.77
C GLU A 407 3.60 9.95 -5.99
N VAL A 408 3.85 8.84 -6.69
CA VAL A 408 4.47 7.62 -6.17
C VAL A 408 5.98 7.58 -6.37
N VAL A 409 6.65 6.68 -5.66
CA VAL A 409 8.12 6.56 -5.64
C VAL A 409 8.71 6.20 -7.01
N GLU A 410 7.96 5.49 -7.85
CA GLU A 410 8.34 5.11 -9.22
C GLU A 410 8.63 6.33 -10.10
N ARG A 411 7.97 7.47 -9.83
CA ARG A 411 8.15 8.73 -10.58
C ARG A 411 9.56 9.27 -10.46
N LEU A 412 10.26 8.98 -9.36
CA LEU A 412 11.64 9.41 -9.18
C LEU A 412 12.61 8.81 -10.20
N PHE A 413 12.22 7.70 -10.82
CA PHE A 413 13.10 6.91 -11.68
C PHE A 413 12.70 6.97 -13.16
N ASP A 414 11.57 7.60 -13.51
CA ASP A 414 11.05 7.62 -14.89
C ASP A 414 11.76 8.64 -15.81
N GLY A 415 12.73 9.38 -15.27
CA GLY A 415 13.55 10.38 -15.97
C GLY A 415 12.82 11.68 -16.29
N ARG A 416 11.54 11.83 -15.93
CA ARG A 416 10.70 12.99 -16.26
C ARG A 416 10.75 14.04 -15.16
N THR A 417 10.94 15.29 -15.54
CA THR A 417 10.88 16.39 -14.57
C THR A 417 9.44 16.81 -14.25
N ALA A 418 8.46 16.36 -15.04
CA ALA A 418 7.05 16.74 -14.93
C ALA A 418 6.26 15.87 -13.93
N THR A 419 6.78 14.70 -13.58
CA THR A 419 6.22 13.80 -12.56
C THR A 419 6.97 14.02 -11.23
N LYS A 420 6.38 13.58 -10.12
CA LYS A 420 7.03 13.70 -8.80
C LYS A 420 6.61 12.60 -7.84
N TRP A 421 7.42 12.41 -6.82
CA TRP A 421 7.06 11.74 -5.58
C TRP A 421 6.77 12.79 -4.50
N LEU A 422 5.78 12.53 -3.66
CA LEU A 422 5.37 13.37 -2.54
C LEU A 422 5.07 12.50 -1.32
N ASP A 423 5.60 12.85 -0.16
CA ASP A 423 5.33 12.16 1.12
C ASP A 423 4.91 13.16 2.20
N PHE A 424 3.68 13.05 2.69
CA PHE A 424 3.13 13.93 3.72
C PHE A 424 3.70 13.66 5.11
N ASP A 425 4.11 12.42 5.41
CA ASP A 425 4.66 12.07 6.72
C ASP A 425 6.14 12.52 6.85
N GLY A 426 6.80 12.77 5.71
CA GLY A 426 8.19 13.18 5.61
C GLY A 426 8.46 14.67 5.79
N GLY A 427 7.42 15.52 5.81
CA GLY A 427 7.57 16.97 5.90
C GLY A 427 7.30 17.53 7.30
N GLY A 428 7.80 18.75 7.55
CA GLY A 428 7.53 19.49 8.79
C GLY A 428 8.62 19.39 9.86
N ARG A 429 8.42 20.07 11.01
CA ARG A 429 9.41 20.12 12.10
C ARG A 429 9.61 18.73 12.70
N GLY A 430 10.85 18.22 12.60
CA GLY A 430 11.18 16.87 13.06
C GLY A 430 10.69 15.76 12.13
N GLY A 431 10.11 16.11 10.98
CA GLY A 431 9.75 15.16 9.93
C GLY A 431 11.00 14.51 9.31
N SER A 432 10.89 13.24 8.99
CA SER A 432 11.94 12.50 8.29
C SER A 432 11.31 11.46 7.38
N THR A 433 11.97 11.19 6.26
CA THR A 433 11.52 10.20 5.27
C THR A 433 12.72 9.56 4.61
N TRP A 434 12.47 8.56 3.78
CA TRP A 434 13.53 7.90 3.04
C TRP A 434 13.03 7.30 1.74
N LEU A 435 13.94 7.19 0.80
CA LEU A 435 13.77 6.55 -0.50
C LEU A 435 14.77 5.41 -0.60
N GLU A 436 14.36 4.28 -1.16
CA GLU A 436 15.24 3.15 -1.43
C GLU A 436 15.20 2.75 -2.90
N TYR A 437 16.37 2.42 -3.42
CA TYR A 437 16.55 1.76 -4.70
C TYR A 437 17.33 0.46 -4.49
N ARG A 438 16.84 -0.64 -5.05
CA ARG A 438 17.40 -1.98 -4.88
C ARG A 438 17.62 -2.63 -6.23
N LEU A 439 18.84 -3.08 -6.48
CA LEU A 439 19.15 -3.85 -7.66
C LEU A 439 18.61 -5.27 -7.50
N THR A 440 18.01 -5.80 -8.55
CA THR A 440 17.59 -7.20 -8.58
C THR A 440 18.83 -8.09 -8.70
N THR A 441 18.69 -9.35 -8.28
CA THR A 441 19.80 -10.32 -8.24
C THR A 441 20.34 -10.69 -9.61
N ASP A 442 19.56 -10.49 -10.68
CA ASP A 442 19.98 -10.61 -12.07
C ASP A 442 20.83 -9.43 -12.58
N LEU A 443 20.95 -8.35 -11.79
CA LEU A 443 21.81 -7.21 -12.08
C LEU A 443 23.11 -7.26 -11.25
N PRO A 444 24.24 -6.76 -11.78
CA PRO A 444 25.45 -6.59 -10.98
C PRO A 444 25.21 -5.54 -9.87
N ALA A 445 25.91 -5.70 -8.73
CA ALA A 445 25.94 -4.65 -7.72
C ALA A 445 26.58 -3.38 -8.30
N ALA A 446 26.08 -2.21 -7.89
CA ALA A 446 26.52 -0.94 -8.45
C ALA A 446 27.58 -0.26 -7.57
N VAL A 447 28.67 0.17 -8.20
CA VAL A 447 29.64 1.12 -7.63
C VAL A 447 29.13 2.52 -7.96
N VAL A 448 28.60 3.25 -6.99
CA VAL A 448 28.04 4.60 -7.17
C VAL A 448 29.18 5.62 -7.13
N GLY A 449 29.22 6.53 -8.11
CA GLY A 449 30.19 7.62 -8.14
C GLY A 449 29.55 9.00 -7.95
N ALA A 450 28.30 9.16 -8.35
CA ALA A 450 27.56 10.40 -8.21
C ALA A 450 26.05 10.15 -8.20
N TYR A 451 25.29 11.14 -7.75
CA TYR A 451 23.84 11.16 -7.86
C TYR A 451 23.34 12.56 -8.18
N GLU A 452 22.11 12.65 -8.67
CA GLU A 452 21.43 13.90 -9.00
C GLU A 452 20.02 13.87 -8.43
N LEU A 453 19.62 14.98 -7.81
CA LEU A 453 18.25 15.21 -7.36
C LEU A 453 17.64 16.31 -8.22
N VAL A 454 16.39 16.13 -8.67
CA VAL A 454 15.67 17.13 -9.43
C VAL A 454 14.51 17.64 -8.60
N SER A 455 14.41 18.96 -8.46
CA SER A 455 13.31 19.58 -7.73
C SER A 455 11.97 19.41 -8.42
N ALA A 456 10.91 19.31 -7.60
CA ALA A 456 9.51 19.22 -8.06
C ALA A 456 8.96 20.58 -8.54
N ASN A 457 7.66 20.64 -8.82
CA ASN A 457 6.99 21.73 -9.55
C ASN A 457 6.47 22.90 -8.69
N ASP A 458 6.06 22.69 -7.44
CA ASP A 458 5.17 23.63 -6.73
C ASP A 458 5.79 24.35 -5.52
N SER A 459 6.31 23.62 -4.53
CA SER A 459 6.64 24.15 -3.18
C SER A 459 8.12 23.93 -2.81
N PRO A 460 8.97 24.97 -2.83
CA PRO A 460 10.39 24.85 -2.49
C PRO A 460 10.64 24.49 -1.01
N GLU A 461 9.76 24.87 -0.09
CA GLU A 461 9.86 24.55 1.34
C GLU A 461 9.89 23.04 1.62
N ARG A 462 9.33 22.24 0.71
CA ARG A 462 9.22 20.78 0.77
C ARG A 462 10.42 20.04 0.18
N ASP A 463 11.34 20.76 -0.47
CA ASP A 463 12.52 20.13 -1.06
C ASP A 463 13.43 19.55 0.03
N PRO A 464 14.10 18.42 -0.20
CA PRO A 464 15.12 17.92 0.72
C PRO A 464 16.25 18.95 0.89
N ALA A 465 16.65 19.20 2.14
CA ALA A 465 17.77 20.09 2.47
C ALA A 465 18.87 19.41 3.27
N ALA A 466 18.57 18.28 3.92
CA ALA A 466 19.57 17.44 4.57
C ALA A 466 19.24 15.95 4.41
N TRP A 467 20.25 15.15 4.09
CA TRP A 467 20.12 13.71 3.91
C TRP A 467 21.45 12.97 4.06
N ARG A 468 21.34 11.66 4.22
CA ARG A 468 22.43 10.71 4.04
C ARG A 468 22.13 9.80 2.85
N LEU A 469 23.11 9.61 1.97
CA LEU A 469 23.10 8.53 0.99
C LEU A 469 23.82 7.34 1.63
N GLU A 470 23.13 6.22 1.71
CA GLU A 470 23.62 5.00 2.36
C GLU A 470 23.47 3.81 1.40
N GLY A 471 24.29 2.78 1.58
CA GLY A 471 24.22 1.57 0.76
C GLY A 471 24.49 0.30 1.55
N VAL A 472 23.81 -0.78 1.18
CA VAL A 472 24.11 -2.13 1.65
C VAL A 472 25.03 -2.77 0.62
N THR A 473 26.23 -3.15 1.07
CA THR A 473 27.25 -3.70 0.18
C THR A 473 26.85 -5.09 -0.33
N GLN A 474 27.42 -5.51 -1.45
CA GLN A 474 27.25 -6.88 -1.96
C GLN A 474 27.66 -7.92 -0.93
N ALA A 475 28.77 -7.69 -0.22
CA ALA A 475 29.29 -8.61 0.79
C ALA A 475 28.34 -8.73 1.99
N ASP A 476 27.76 -7.62 2.46
CA ASP A 476 26.75 -7.66 3.52
C ASP A 476 25.47 -8.35 3.07
N PHE A 477 25.04 -8.09 1.83
CA PHE A 477 23.87 -8.72 1.24
C PHE A 477 24.01 -10.25 1.14
N GLU A 478 25.15 -10.75 0.66
CA GLU A 478 25.45 -12.18 0.55
C GLU A 478 25.55 -12.88 1.92
N GLN A 479 25.91 -12.13 2.96
CA GLN A 479 26.00 -12.63 4.35
C GLN A 479 24.67 -12.45 5.12
N GLY A 480 23.58 -12.09 4.44
CA GLY A 480 22.26 -11.90 5.05
C GLY A 480 22.11 -10.64 5.89
N ARG A 481 23.12 -9.76 5.94
CA ARG A 481 23.08 -8.48 6.67
C ARG A 481 22.39 -7.39 5.86
N VAL A 482 21.14 -7.64 5.50
CA VAL A 482 20.40 -6.79 4.57
C VAL A 482 20.13 -5.38 5.11
N ASP A 483 20.17 -5.15 6.41
CA ASP A 483 19.97 -3.83 7.05
C ASP A 483 21.26 -3.20 7.60
N GLN A 484 22.43 -3.71 7.20
CA GLN A 484 23.72 -3.09 7.50
C GLN A 484 24.00 -1.96 6.49
N TRP A 485 23.61 -0.74 6.84
CA TRP A 485 23.77 0.43 5.99
C TRP A 485 25.15 1.08 6.16
N THR A 486 25.90 1.21 5.07
CA THR A 486 27.16 1.96 5.01
C THR A 486 26.90 3.38 4.50
N LEU A 487 27.43 4.40 5.17
CA LEU A 487 27.34 5.79 4.73
C LEU A 487 28.20 6.02 3.48
N LEU A 488 27.60 6.56 2.42
CA LEU A 488 28.26 6.85 1.14
C LEU A 488 28.45 8.36 0.93
N ASP A 489 27.47 9.17 1.33
CA ASP A 489 27.52 10.63 1.28
C ASP A 489 26.61 11.24 2.35
N GLN A 490 26.88 12.48 2.75
CA GLN A 490 26.06 13.23 3.68
C GLN A 490 26.01 14.70 3.28
N ARG A 491 24.79 15.26 3.21
CA ARG A 491 24.55 16.66 2.83
C ARG A 491 23.64 17.33 3.84
N SER A 492 23.84 18.63 4.02
CA SER A 492 23.02 19.48 4.89
C SER A 492 23.05 20.91 4.39
N GLY A 493 21.94 21.64 4.58
CA GLY A 493 21.82 23.04 4.17
C GLY A 493 21.76 23.23 2.65
N VAL A 494 21.36 22.19 1.91
CA VAL A 494 21.22 22.28 0.46
C VAL A 494 19.97 23.09 0.10
N CYS A 495 20.09 23.96 -0.90
CA CYS A 495 19.00 24.75 -1.44
C CYS A 495 18.92 24.57 -2.97
N PHE A 496 17.74 24.27 -3.49
CA PHE A 496 17.51 24.16 -4.93
C PHE A 496 17.37 25.55 -5.56
N PRO A 497 18.08 25.84 -6.66
CA PRO A 497 18.10 27.18 -7.27
C PRO A 497 16.81 27.53 -8.04
N GLY A 498 15.89 26.58 -8.20
CA GLY A 498 14.64 26.75 -8.93
C GLY A 498 13.83 25.46 -9.00
N ARG A 499 12.76 25.45 -9.80
CA ARG A 499 11.91 24.26 -10.07
C ARG A 499 12.38 23.50 -11.29
N HIS A 500 12.22 22.18 -11.28
CA HIS A 500 12.71 21.29 -12.34
C HIS A 500 14.21 21.50 -12.63
N ILE A 501 14.98 21.82 -11.59
CA ILE A 501 16.43 22.03 -11.70
C ILE A 501 17.14 20.82 -11.09
N PRO A 502 17.98 20.12 -11.87
CA PRO A 502 18.86 19.11 -11.31
C PRO A 502 19.97 19.74 -10.45
N LEU A 503 20.30 19.09 -9.35
CA LEU A 503 21.51 19.32 -8.54
C LEU A 503 22.31 18.02 -8.47
N ALA A 504 23.60 18.09 -8.81
CA ALA A 504 24.49 16.94 -8.83
C ALA A 504 25.44 16.92 -7.64
N PHE A 505 25.71 15.71 -7.16
CA PHE A 505 26.56 15.45 -6.00
C PHE A 505 27.53 14.32 -6.35
N SER A 506 28.81 14.67 -6.46
CA SER A 506 29.90 13.71 -6.59
C SER A 506 30.25 13.13 -5.22
N LEU A 507 30.43 11.81 -5.13
CA LEU A 507 30.90 11.17 -3.91
C LEU A 507 32.40 11.49 -3.71
N PRO A 508 32.89 11.55 -2.46
CA PRO A 508 34.31 11.76 -2.18
C PRO A 508 35.22 10.67 -2.77
N ALA A 509 34.70 9.44 -2.83
CA ALA A 509 35.31 8.30 -3.50
C ALA A 509 34.18 7.38 -4.03
N PRO A 510 34.44 6.56 -5.07
CA PRO A 510 33.48 5.54 -5.51
C PRO A 510 33.04 4.65 -4.34
N SER A 511 31.75 4.31 -4.28
CA SER A 511 31.24 3.42 -3.23
C SER A 511 31.79 2.00 -3.39
N PRO A 512 31.80 1.18 -2.33
CA PRO A 512 31.82 -0.27 -2.52
C PRO A 512 30.66 -0.72 -3.44
N PRO A 513 30.74 -1.88 -4.11
CA PRO A 513 29.60 -2.42 -4.85
C PRO A 513 28.39 -2.60 -3.92
N CYS A 514 27.31 -1.88 -4.19
CA CYS A 514 26.09 -1.87 -3.38
C CYS A 514 24.93 -2.56 -4.11
N ARG A 515 24.10 -3.27 -3.33
CA ARG A 515 22.87 -3.93 -3.81
C ARG A 515 21.61 -3.16 -3.46
N ARG A 516 21.64 -2.41 -2.35
CA ARG A 516 20.59 -1.49 -1.91
C ARG A 516 21.21 -0.13 -1.68
N LEU A 517 20.47 0.91 -2.03
CA LEU A 517 20.81 2.31 -1.84
C LEU A 517 19.64 3.00 -1.15
N ARG A 518 19.91 3.89 -0.20
CA ARG A 518 18.92 4.66 0.54
C ARG A 518 19.29 6.12 0.58
N LEU A 519 18.34 6.99 0.22
CA LEU A 519 18.39 8.41 0.50
C LEU A 519 17.57 8.66 1.78
N ALA A 520 18.24 8.78 2.92
CA ALA A 520 17.60 9.06 4.21
C ALA A 520 17.52 10.57 4.42
N ILE A 521 16.33 11.15 4.23
CA ILE A 521 16.08 12.60 4.27
C ILE A 521 15.68 12.98 5.69
N SER A 522 16.47 13.87 6.30
CA SER A 522 16.31 14.27 7.70
C SER A 522 15.77 15.68 7.89
N ALA A 523 15.70 16.48 6.82
CA ALA A 523 15.07 17.80 6.84
C ALA A 523 14.69 18.27 5.43
N THR A 524 13.59 19.02 5.35
CA THR A 524 13.22 19.82 4.17
C THR A 524 13.81 21.23 4.25
N SER A 525 13.69 22.01 3.17
CA SER A 525 14.25 23.37 3.06
C SER A 525 13.67 24.35 4.07
N ASP A 526 12.38 24.25 4.39
CA ASP A 526 11.76 24.97 5.50
C ASP A 526 10.82 24.03 6.28
N PRO A 527 11.33 23.35 7.33
CA PRO A 527 10.52 22.45 8.15
C PRO A 527 9.39 23.16 8.91
N ALA A 528 9.42 24.48 9.05
CA ALA A 528 8.32 25.21 9.70
C ALA A 528 7.12 25.39 8.77
N ALA A 529 7.35 25.51 7.46
CA ALA A 529 6.33 25.70 6.45
C ALA A 529 5.95 24.40 5.71
N ALA A 530 6.86 23.44 5.62
CA ALA A 530 6.64 22.19 4.91
C ALA A 530 5.60 21.30 5.62
N ASN A 531 4.66 20.78 4.85
CA ASN A 531 3.71 19.74 5.28
C ASN A 531 4.00 18.37 4.64
N SER A 532 5.03 18.29 3.80
CA SER A 532 5.43 17.12 3.03
C SER A 532 6.86 17.26 2.51
N CYS A 533 7.43 16.18 1.99
CA CYS A 533 8.70 16.16 1.27
C CYS A 533 8.47 15.74 -0.19
N GLN A 534 9.19 16.32 -1.16
CA GLN A 534 9.00 16.02 -2.57
C GLN A 534 10.26 16.07 -3.43
N LEU A 535 10.26 15.29 -4.51
CA LEU A 535 11.31 15.26 -5.54
C LEU A 535 10.73 14.84 -6.89
N ALA A 536 11.24 15.39 -7.99
CA ALA A 536 10.88 14.95 -9.34
C ALA A 536 11.69 13.73 -9.76
N CYS A 537 13.01 13.75 -9.55
CA CYS A 537 13.89 12.63 -9.90
C CYS A 537 14.95 12.38 -8.84
N TRP A 538 15.34 11.11 -8.70
CA TRP A 538 16.56 10.67 -8.04
C TRP A 538 17.37 9.78 -8.99
N ASN A 539 18.36 10.38 -9.64
CA ASN A 539 19.20 9.69 -10.62
C ASN A 539 20.52 9.24 -9.95
N LEU A 540 20.84 7.95 -10.10
CA LEU A 540 22.06 7.35 -9.56
C LEU A 540 23.03 7.04 -10.70
N TYR A 541 24.31 7.37 -10.55
CA TYR A 541 25.31 7.19 -11.60
C TYR A 541 26.47 6.32 -11.12
N GLY A 542 26.81 5.31 -11.93
CA GLY A 542 27.90 4.39 -11.63
C GLY A 542 29.28 5.01 -11.85
N ALA A 543 30.26 4.65 -11.03
CA ALA A 543 31.67 5.02 -11.23
C ALA A 543 32.33 4.19 -12.36
N ASP A 544 31.97 2.91 -12.44
CA ASP A 544 32.61 1.92 -13.35
C ASP A 544 31.64 1.33 -14.40
N GLY A 545 30.40 1.81 -14.43
CA GLY A 545 29.27 1.13 -15.08
C GLY A 545 29.11 1.30 -16.59
N ALA A 546 30.06 1.90 -17.31
CA ALA A 546 30.13 1.67 -18.76
C ALA A 546 31.55 1.85 -19.31
N THR A 547 31.67 1.72 -20.64
CA THR A 547 32.88 1.61 -21.47
C THR A 547 34.10 2.47 -21.09
N SER A 548 33.96 3.54 -20.30
CA SER A 548 35.07 4.36 -19.77
C SER A 548 34.74 5.14 -18.50
N THR A 549 35.73 5.34 -17.62
CA THR A 549 35.74 6.31 -16.51
C THR A 549 35.89 7.76 -17.01
N PRO A 550 35.62 8.80 -16.19
CA PRO A 550 35.79 10.21 -16.60
C PRO A 550 37.20 10.55 -17.11
N GLY A 551 38.25 9.97 -16.51
CA GLY A 551 39.63 10.15 -16.99
C GLY A 551 39.89 9.46 -18.32
N GLN A 552 39.34 8.25 -18.51
CA GLN A 552 39.43 7.53 -19.78
C GLN A 552 38.66 8.24 -20.90
N ALA A 553 37.50 8.84 -20.60
CA ALA A 553 36.73 9.62 -21.56
C ALA A 553 37.52 10.83 -22.09
N LEU A 554 38.21 11.57 -21.21
CA LEU A 554 39.07 12.69 -21.61
C LEU A 554 40.27 12.21 -22.45
N GLN A 555 40.87 11.08 -22.07
CA GLN A 555 41.99 10.50 -22.82
C GLN A 555 41.58 10.03 -24.22
N ARG A 556 40.44 9.35 -24.35
CA ARG A 556 39.89 8.95 -25.66
C ARG A 556 39.54 10.14 -26.53
N LEU A 557 39.03 11.22 -25.95
CA LEU A 557 38.81 12.46 -26.70
C LEU A 557 40.13 12.99 -27.28
N ARG A 558 41.19 13.05 -26.47
CA ARG A 558 42.52 13.50 -26.90
C ARG A 558 43.04 12.66 -28.07
N GLU A 559 42.93 11.34 -27.98
CA GLU A 559 43.34 10.42 -29.05
C GLU A 559 42.51 10.61 -30.32
N ALA A 560 41.19 10.75 -30.18
CA ALA A 560 40.29 10.94 -31.31
C ALA A 560 40.51 12.26 -32.05
N LEU A 561 40.85 13.34 -31.33
CA LEU A 561 41.17 14.65 -31.92
C LEU A 561 42.54 14.67 -32.63
N ALA A 562 43.47 13.80 -32.25
CA ALA A 562 44.77 13.65 -32.91
C ALA A 562 44.69 12.81 -34.20
N GLY A 563 43.63 12.01 -34.38
CA GLY A 563 43.40 11.18 -35.57
C GLY A 563 42.35 11.76 -36.53
N PRO A 564 42.17 11.16 -37.72
CA PRO A 564 41.18 11.60 -38.72
C PRO A 564 39.72 11.25 -38.37
N GLY A 565 39.40 10.95 -37.10
CA GLY A 565 38.18 10.24 -36.70
C GLY A 565 36.98 11.10 -36.25
N CYS A 566 37.18 12.38 -35.94
CA CYS A 566 36.11 13.26 -35.45
C CYS A 566 35.63 14.23 -36.53
N ASP A 567 34.32 14.29 -36.76
CA ASP A 567 33.69 15.31 -37.61
C ASP A 567 34.01 16.73 -37.08
N PRO A 568 34.68 17.60 -37.86
CA PRO A 568 35.02 18.96 -37.45
C PRO A 568 33.80 19.79 -37.04
N ALA A 569 32.63 19.56 -37.66
CA ALA A 569 31.42 20.29 -37.32
C ALA A 569 30.92 19.92 -35.91
N ALA A 570 30.98 18.63 -35.55
CA ALA A 570 30.67 18.14 -34.22
C ALA A 570 31.68 18.66 -33.18
N VAL A 571 32.98 18.65 -33.48
CA VAL A 571 34.01 19.22 -32.59
C VAL A 571 33.75 20.71 -32.31
N GLY A 572 33.47 21.49 -33.36
CA GLY A 572 33.15 22.91 -33.21
C GLY A 572 31.85 23.16 -32.43
N LEU A 573 30.85 22.27 -32.56
CA LEU A 573 29.62 22.35 -31.77
C LEU A 573 29.88 22.10 -30.27
N LEU A 574 30.71 21.11 -29.93
CA LEU A 574 31.11 20.84 -28.54
C LEU A 574 31.84 22.06 -27.96
N GLY A 575 32.78 22.64 -28.71
CA GLY A 575 33.52 23.83 -28.29
C GLY A 575 32.60 25.02 -27.99
N ARG A 576 31.66 25.33 -28.89
CA ARG A 576 30.68 26.42 -28.66
C ARG A 576 29.78 26.16 -27.46
N LEU A 577 29.32 24.92 -27.27
CA LEU A 577 28.48 24.56 -26.13
C LEU A 577 29.24 24.79 -24.81
N LEU A 578 30.44 24.25 -24.70
CA LEU A 578 31.25 24.33 -23.48
C LEU A 578 31.78 25.74 -23.22
N ALA A 579 32.15 26.50 -24.26
CA ALA A 579 32.57 27.90 -24.12
C ALA A 579 31.43 28.78 -23.59
N ASN A 580 30.19 28.53 -23.99
CA ASN A 580 29.03 29.24 -23.45
C ASN A 580 28.82 28.94 -21.96
N VAL A 581 28.97 27.67 -21.55
CA VAL A 581 28.93 27.28 -20.13
C VAL A 581 30.04 27.97 -19.35
N GLN A 582 31.28 27.97 -19.87
CA GLN A 582 32.43 28.58 -19.21
C GLN A 582 32.27 30.10 -19.07
N ARG A 583 31.74 30.77 -20.11
CA ARG A 583 31.57 32.23 -20.15
C ARG A 583 30.49 32.73 -19.19
N ALA A 584 29.41 31.98 -19.03
CA ALA A 584 28.28 32.39 -18.22
C ALA A 584 27.73 31.18 -17.43
N PRO A 585 28.44 30.72 -16.38
CA PRO A 585 28.14 29.48 -15.70
C PRO A 585 26.81 29.50 -14.92
N GLN A 586 26.27 30.69 -14.63
CA GLN A 586 24.99 30.88 -13.95
C GLN A 586 23.78 30.85 -14.89
N GLU A 587 24.00 30.91 -16.21
CA GLU A 587 22.93 30.98 -17.20
C GLU A 587 22.41 29.58 -17.53
N ALA A 588 21.25 29.23 -16.97
CA ALA A 588 20.63 27.91 -17.12
C ALA A 588 20.45 27.48 -18.59
N LYS A 589 20.19 28.42 -19.50
CA LYS A 589 20.03 28.15 -20.94
C LYS A 589 21.29 27.59 -21.62
N PHE A 590 22.49 27.87 -21.10
CA PHE A 590 23.73 27.32 -21.64
C PHE A 590 24.06 25.94 -21.08
N ARG A 591 23.49 25.62 -19.92
CA ARG A 591 23.64 24.33 -19.25
C ARG A 591 22.56 23.34 -19.66
N LYS A 592 21.54 23.76 -20.42
CA LYS A 592 20.43 22.92 -20.87
C LYS A 592 20.33 22.97 -22.38
N VAL A 593 20.49 21.82 -23.03
CA VAL A 593 20.39 21.69 -24.48
C VAL A 593 19.55 20.46 -24.84
N ARG A 594 18.58 20.62 -25.74
CA ARG A 594 17.81 19.48 -26.26
C ARG A 594 18.75 18.52 -26.99
N SER A 595 18.65 17.22 -26.72
CA SER A 595 19.58 16.22 -27.23
C SER A 595 19.63 16.19 -28.77
N VAL A 596 18.48 16.45 -29.42
CA VAL A 596 18.36 16.59 -30.88
C VAL A 596 19.27 17.67 -31.46
N LYS A 597 19.49 18.79 -30.75
CA LYS A 597 20.38 19.87 -31.21
C LYS A 597 21.86 19.48 -31.16
N VAL A 598 22.19 18.42 -30.43
CA VAL A 598 23.56 17.91 -30.26
C VAL A 598 23.68 16.46 -30.72
N GLN A 599 22.77 16.00 -31.59
CA GLN A 599 22.75 14.63 -32.08
C GLN A 599 24.08 14.23 -32.75
N ALA A 600 24.72 15.17 -33.47
CA ALA A 600 26.05 14.95 -34.05
C ALA A 600 27.14 14.67 -32.98
N LEU A 601 27.04 15.29 -31.79
CA LEU A 601 27.95 15.00 -30.68
C LEU A 601 27.70 13.58 -30.14
N LEU A 602 26.42 13.22 -29.99
CA LEU A 602 26.01 11.93 -29.44
C LEU A 602 26.32 10.76 -30.39
N ALA A 603 26.38 11.01 -31.70
CA ALA A 603 26.76 10.01 -32.70
C ALA A 603 28.26 9.66 -32.68
N SER A 604 29.10 10.52 -32.09
CA SER A 604 30.54 10.27 -31.94
C SER A 604 30.86 9.80 -30.53
N ALA A 605 31.27 8.54 -30.38
CA ALA A 605 31.53 7.96 -29.06
C ALA A 605 32.52 8.77 -28.19
N PRO A 606 33.68 9.24 -28.70
CA PRO A 606 34.59 10.06 -27.89
C PRO A 606 34.00 11.41 -27.45
N LEU A 607 33.25 12.09 -28.34
CA LEU A 607 32.59 13.37 -28.01
C LEU A 607 31.46 13.16 -27.00
N ALA A 608 30.66 12.11 -27.19
CA ALA A 608 29.58 11.73 -26.28
C ALA A 608 30.11 11.34 -24.90
N GLU A 609 31.17 10.54 -24.83
CA GLU A 609 31.83 10.15 -23.57
C GLU A 609 32.42 11.38 -22.86
N ALA A 610 33.06 12.30 -23.59
CA ALA A 610 33.54 13.55 -23.01
C ALA A 610 32.40 14.40 -22.44
N LEU A 611 31.32 14.59 -23.20
CA LEU A 611 30.18 15.42 -22.79
C LEU A 611 29.42 14.80 -21.61
N LEU A 612 29.06 13.52 -21.72
CA LEU A 612 28.21 12.84 -20.74
C LEU A 612 29.03 12.39 -19.53
N ARG A 613 30.21 11.80 -19.68
CA ARG A 613 30.94 11.19 -18.56
C ARG A 613 31.96 12.09 -17.91
N HIS A 614 32.74 12.82 -18.72
CA HIS A 614 33.77 13.68 -18.18
C HIS A 614 33.18 15.02 -17.71
N VAL A 615 32.52 15.76 -18.60
CA VAL A 615 31.91 17.06 -18.23
C VAL A 615 30.75 16.84 -17.26
N GLY A 616 29.90 15.85 -17.52
CA GLY A 616 28.80 15.46 -16.62
C GLY A 616 27.42 15.94 -17.06
N PHE A 617 27.19 16.16 -18.36
CA PHE A 617 25.84 16.38 -18.85
C PHE A 617 24.98 15.13 -18.63
N ARG A 618 23.78 15.32 -18.09
CA ARG A 618 22.82 14.26 -17.77
C ARG A 618 21.52 14.43 -18.55
N PRO A 619 20.94 13.35 -19.08
CA PRO A 619 19.65 13.41 -19.76
C PRO A 619 18.50 13.52 -18.76
N LEU A 620 17.51 14.33 -19.13
CA LEU A 620 16.23 14.48 -18.47
C LEU A 620 15.13 14.47 -19.55
N ILE A 621 13.96 13.95 -19.24
CA ILE A 621 12.77 14.05 -20.09
C ILE A 621 11.96 15.27 -19.62
N VAL A 622 11.70 16.18 -20.55
CA VAL A 622 11.02 17.46 -20.31
C VAL A 622 9.85 17.64 -21.28
N PRO A 623 8.85 18.48 -20.95
CA PRO A 623 7.81 18.83 -21.91
C PRO A 623 8.35 19.43 -23.22
N ALA A 624 7.71 19.11 -24.33
CA ALA A 624 8.01 19.71 -25.62
C ALA A 624 7.55 21.18 -25.65
N HIS A 625 8.39 22.07 -26.20
CA HIS A 625 8.05 23.49 -26.37
C HIS A 625 7.78 23.90 -27.83
N GLU A 626 8.11 23.05 -28.81
CA GLU A 626 7.85 23.30 -30.23
C GLU A 626 7.32 22.04 -30.94
N PRO A 627 6.26 22.15 -31.75
CA PRO A 627 5.81 21.04 -32.59
C PRO A 627 6.84 20.81 -33.71
N GLY A 628 7.55 19.67 -33.65
CA GLY A 628 8.52 19.27 -34.67
C GLY A 628 9.92 18.88 -34.16
N ALA A 629 10.19 18.98 -32.86
CA ALA A 629 11.39 18.38 -32.29
C ALA A 629 11.31 16.84 -32.46
N GLY A 630 12.28 16.25 -33.18
CA GLY A 630 12.30 14.81 -33.42
C GLY A 630 12.31 14.03 -32.11
N LEU A 631 11.26 13.26 -31.85
CA LEU A 631 11.17 12.43 -30.65
C LEU A 631 12.15 11.26 -30.77
N GLY A 632 12.94 11.04 -29.72
CA GLY A 632 13.73 9.82 -29.61
C GLY A 632 12.82 8.57 -29.50
N PRO A 633 13.28 7.39 -29.93
CA PRO A 633 12.57 6.14 -29.69
C PRO A 633 12.29 5.97 -28.18
N GLY A 634 11.04 5.66 -27.82
CA GLY A 634 10.63 5.45 -26.42
C GLY A 634 10.21 6.71 -25.65
N VAL A 635 10.22 7.89 -26.28
CA VAL A 635 9.72 9.14 -25.66
C VAL A 635 8.22 9.34 -26.00
N PRO A 636 7.34 9.56 -25.01
CA PRO A 636 5.93 9.89 -25.25
C PRO A 636 5.71 11.12 -26.13
N ALA A 637 4.60 11.14 -26.87
CA ALA A 637 4.18 12.31 -27.63
C ALA A 637 3.97 13.51 -26.68
N GLY A 638 4.63 14.64 -26.99
CA GLY A 638 4.58 15.86 -26.18
C GLY A 638 5.74 16.01 -25.18
N GLU A 639 6.67 15.06 -25.13
CA GLU A 639 7.90 15.15 -24.32
C GLU A 639 9.15 15.22 -25.21
N ASP A 640 10.33 15.49 -24.65
CA ASP A 640 11.61 15.50 -25.37
C ASP A 640 12.77 15.25 -24.39
N VAL A 641 13.93 14.85 -24.90
CA VAL A 641 15.14 14.65 -24.10
C VAL A 641 15.98 15.92 -24.08
N CYS A 642 16.29 16.40 -22.87
CA CYS A 642 17.21 17.50 -22.61
C CYS A 642 18.48 16.97 -21.94
N LEU A 643 19.65 17.35 -22.43
CA LEU A 643 20.90 17.22 -21.70
C LEU A 643 21.08 18.45 -20.81
N ALA A 644 21.23 18.23 -19.52
CA ALA A 644 21.45 19.26 -18.52
C ALA A 644 22.79 19.04 -17.81
N LEU A 645 23.60 20.09 -17.70
CA LEU A 645 24.75 20.12 -16.79
C LEU A 645 24.29 20.72 -15.47
N ALA A 646 24.01 19.87 -14.50
CA ALA A 646 23.65 20.31 -13.16
C ALA A 646 24.79 21.16 -12.55
N PRO A 647 24.49 22.21 -11.77
CA PRO A 647 25.48 22.82 -10.90
C PRO A 647 25.90 21.82 -9.83
N GLU A 648 27.21 21.68 -9.60
CA GLU A 648 27.73 20.94 -8.46
C GLU A 648 27.98 21.90 -7.30
N ALA A 649 27.70 21.45 -6.08
CA ALA A 649 28.01 22.23 -4.88
C ALA A 649 29.53 22.53 -4.74
N SER A 650 30.38 21.70 -5.35
CA SER A 650 31.84 21.85 -5.33
C SER A 650 32.39 22.82 -6.38
N GLY A 651 31.60 23.17 -7.41
CA GLY A 651 32.07 23.91 -8.59
C GLY A 651 33.03 23.12 -9.49
N ALA A 652 33.23 21.82 -9.24
CA ALA A 652 34.19 20.99 -9.97
C ALA A 652 33.82 20.79 -11.44
N GLU A 653 32.57 21.03 -11.82
CA GLU A 653 32.11 20.85 -13.19
C GLU A 653 32.75 21.86 -14.16
N LEU A 654 33.00 23.10 -13.72
CA LEU A 654 33.63 24.11 -14.58
C LEU A 654 35.10 23.78 -14.88
N LYS A 655 35.77 23.11 -13.94
CA LYS A 655 37.12 22.60 -14.19
C LYS A 655 37.11 21.55 -15.30
N ARG A 656 36.16 20.61 -15.28
CA ARG A 656 36.02 19.57 -16.31
C ARG A 656 35.60 20.14 -17.67
N VAL A 657 34.77 21.19 -17.68
CA VAL A 657 34.48 21.97 -18.89
C VAL A 657 35.76 22.56 -19.47
N ALA A 658 36.59 23.21 -18.64
CA ALA A 658 37.85 23.81 -19.08
C ALA A 658 38.87 22.76 -19.58
N GLU A 659 38.95 21.59 -18.93
CA GLU A 659 39.83 20.48 -19.35
C GLU A 659 39.48 19.98 -20.76
N VAL A 660 38.19 19.88 -21.10
CA VAL A 660 37.77 19.52 -22.46
C VAL A 660 38.03 20.65 -23.43
N LEU A 661 37.70 21.90 -23.09
CA LEU A 661 37.97 23.06 -23.96
C LEU A 661 39.44 23.19 -24.33
N ALA A 662 40.36 22.89 -23.41
CA ALA A 662 41.79 22.95 -23.66
C ALA A 662 42.29 21.92 -24.70
N LEU A 663 41.51 20.88 -25.00
CA LEU A 663 41.82 19.90 -26.04
C LEU A 663 41.26 20.28 -27.41
N LEU A 664 40.26 21.15 -27.46
CA LEU A 664 39.59 21.52 -28.70
C LEU A 664 40.39 22.59 -29.45
N PRO A 665 40.34 22.58 -30.79
CA PRO A 665 40.92 23.67 -31.58
C PRO A 665 40.21 25.00 -31.23
N PRO A 666 40.96 26.13 -31.28
CA PRO A 666 40.47 27.45 -30.87
C PRO A 666 39.31 27.98 -31.72
#